data_AF-A0A8T8WF33-F1
#
_entry.id   AF-A0A8T8WF33-F1
#
_cell.length_a   1.000
_cell.length_b   1.000
_cell.length_c   1.000
_cell.angle_alpha   90.00
_cell.angle_beta   90.00
_cell.angle_gamma   90.00
#
_symmetry.space_group_name_H-M   'P 1'
#
loop_
_entity.id
_entity.type
_entity.pdbx_description
1 polymer ?
#
loop_
_entity_poly.entity_id
_entity_poly.type
_entity_poly.pdbx_seq_one_letter_code
_entity_poly.pdbx_strand_id
1 'polypeptide(L)'
;MRDAGLLRRWSRRDWLSAAVVTVTTAFLVGTALLLLSAGAYTATLDGDLATSATVSYEGSATGGSAAADDRIAVTVATATVDGVETRVVGVGSSTPAVVPGASVAWKDARIPQPRESTAVGPVAYTHTVRFVGADATVERRVAPPENETVLPARWYAADPSLADELGTDGRFVFDPNGDANGYGGGVALVGALPFLLLGIEDVLAILSLAGVAGAVVVVVVVYNVTQMTLVDRRRTIRVLRSTGIDPVRLGALIAGRATAIAATGVVAGAVLGTLAPRVLVFGARALGVPVSLPTGVTPERAAAVLAIGALLALAGALAGVVTAVSAIRTPPGSTGAVREPTRDPRVDGGDSSGDPDGIRTRLARASSRIRAAVASGAAAVPSPTILDWRTAVPTTATLTVFVVIVVVVSGLVGALAPITSQSTGTVSESGALHPLNSRIDAGYADALREQGVAASPEIIAAQAHHGQPYLLRGANFTAFARVTGAEITRGRPPDGPGEAVIGAGLARTLGVDHGDEITIGGSVSPLVDRVEIVGVYAASGAIDDQLIVPRETIAPGAVGGGDQVHVIRTEGLGADGLGNATDPGPQLIVTRLSAPDSVDVGESARIAVELRNVGEEAGSRRLEVRVGNETRSRRVELDAGETTTVTLSERRTRTGTYSVVAGPFERTVRVTSETALTLPPEFPDAAPPRATLLVPATTENGTPVEGARVTFDGTPIPVSQEGVATVPLPEEPGEYPIRVTAPDQEPVTTTITVTPSAEREIGARVTVEPSSGSPTTRPNVSVYVANPWGTTMERNLTLLTPGGAERRQVELRPGNVSRIRVGAEEVGFDGGAEPGTYTFRLLVDGDLAATDRYTVSGSPSGGASLPEGAGAYAGGTGIGTVIRQVFGNVQVLFAGMVLLAGVSTASGTVATFARAVQARRRTIGVYRATGMTPTRLIRVLVRDAALVATPAAVGATAIASLLVAVLRALDVLVAFGIRIDPEIASPAILIAVLGSIVLAACSVCLAAVPILRAPPAGLTSRDS
;
A
#
# COMPACT_ATOMS: atom_id res chain seq x y z
N MET A 1 53.25 -41.07 4.22
CA MET A 1 52.52 -40.73 5.48
C MET A 1 52.71 -39.28 5.98
N ARG A 2 53.70 -38.49 5.51
CA ARG A 2 53.88 -37.09 5.97
C ARG A 2 52.95 -36.04 5.30
N ASP A 3 52.34 -36.36 4.16
CA ASP A 3 51.55 -35.40 3.36
C ASP A 3 50.12 -35.16 3.87
N ALA A 4 49.46 -36.18 4.44
CA ALA A 4 48.08 -36.07 4.94
C ALA A 4 47.96 -35.17 6.19
N GLY A 5 49.03 -35.05 6.98
CA GLY A 5 49.06 -34.23 8.19
C GLY A 5 48.97 -32.72 7.91
N LEU A 6 49.47 -32.26 6.76
CA LEU A 6 49.42 -30.86 6.33
C LEU A 6 48.03 -30.45 5.84
N LEU A 7 47.19 -31.37 5.38
CA LEU A 7 45.81 -31.10 5.00
C LEU A 7 44.85 -31.16 6.21
N ARG A 8 45.08 -32.10 7.15
CA ARG A 8 44.14 -32.39 8.26
C ARG A 8 44.42 -31.67 9.59
N ARG A 9 45.65 -31.21 9.87
CA ARG A 9 45.96 -30.51 11.14
C ARG A 9 45.75 -29.00 11.01
N TRP A 10 44.64 -28.51 11.55
CA TRP A 10 44.27 -27.09 11.54
C TRP A 10 44.69 -26.39 12.82
N SER A 11 45.27 -25.21 12.68
CA SER A 11 45.62 -24.33 13.80
C SER A 11 44.37 -23.59 14.30
N ARG A 12 44.43 -22.99 15.50
CA ARG A 12 43.37 -22.09 16.01
C ARG A 12 43.04 -20.95 15.02
N ARG A 13 44.02 -20.52 14.22
CA ARG A 13 43.83 -19.48 13.19
C ARG A 13 43.09 -19.97 11.95
N ASP A 14 43.30 -21.22 11.56
CA ASP A 14 42.58 -21.84 10.45
C ASP A 14 41.10 -22.04 10.84
N TRP A 15 40.85 -22.46 12.09
CA TRP A 15 39.50 -22.56 12.65
C TRP A 15 38.78 -21.20 12.74
N LEU A 16 39.48 -20.14 13.14
CA LEU A 16 38.91 -18.79 13.12
C LEU A 16 38.55 -18.35 11.68
N SER A 17 39.35 -18.77 10.69
CA SER A 17 39.08 -18.47 9.28
C SER A 17 37.88 -19.23 8.75
N ALA A 18 37.76 -20.52 9.06
CA ALA A 18 36.57 -21.31 8.76
C ALA A 18 35.32 -20.69 9.43
N ALA A 19 35.40 -20.26 10.69
CA ALA A 19 34.28 -19.66 11.42
C ALA A 19 33.78 -18.34 10.77
N VAL A 20 34.69 -17.50 10.28
CA VAL A 20 34.30 -16.28 9.53
C VAL A 20 33.55 -16.65 8.27
N VAL A 21 34.10 -17.59 7.48
CA VAL A 21 33.46 -18.07 6.25
C VAL A 21 32.07 -18.63 6.59
N THR A 22 31.96 -19.45 7.64
CA THR A 22 30.70 -20.01 8.15
C THR A 22 29.65 -18.94 8.43
N VAL A 23 29.96 -17.89 9.19
CA VAL A 23 28.97 -16.85 9.49
C VAL A 23 28.59 -16.07 8.23
N THR A 24 29.56 -15.71 7.39
CA THR A 24 29.28 -14.96 6.16
C THR A 24 28.46 -15.77 5.14
N THR A 25 28.69 -17.08 5.05
CA THR A 25 27.87 -17.98 4.24
C THR A 25 26.48 -18.17 4.86
N ALA A 26 26.36 -18.28 6.18
CA ALA A 26 25.08 -18.38 6.86
C ALA A 26 24.21 -17.14 6.65
N PHE A 27 24.80 -15.94 6.67
CA PHE A 27 24.13 -14.69 6.32
C PHE A 27 23.59 -14.73 4.88
N LEU A 28 24.43 -15.09 3.91
CA LEU A 28 24.03 -15.08 2.50
C LEU A 28 22.95 -16.12 2.21
N VAL A 29 23.12 -17.34 2.71
CA VAL A 29 22.14 -18.42 2.57
C VAL A 29 20.83 -18.10 3.29
N GLY A 30 20.90 -17.59 4.53
CA GLY A 30 19.72 -17.20 5.29
C GLY A 30 18.93 -16.08 4.61
N THR A 31 19.63 -15.06 4.08
CA THR A 31 19.02 -13.95 3.33
C THR A 31 18.37 -14.46 2.05
N ALA A 32 19.06 -15.29 1.26
CA ALA A 32 18.50 -15.85 0.03
C ALA A 32 17.25 -16.70 0.29
N LEU A 33 17.25 -17.52 1.34
CA LEU A 33 16.08 -18.32 1.71
C LEU A 33 14.92 -17.46 2.21
N LEU A 34 15.18 -16.39 2.95
CA LEU A 34 14.13 -15.44 3.35
C LEU A 34 13.47 -14.77 2.14
N LEU A 35 14.26 -14.33 1.16
CA LEU A 35 13.76 -13.73 -0.07
C LEU A 35 12.96 -14.74 -0.91
N LEU A 36 13.45 -15.97 -1.07
CA LEU A 36 12.71 -17.04 -1.76
C LEU A 36 11.42 -17.44 -1.03
N SER A 37 11.42 -17.39 0.31
CA SER A 37 10.22 -17.63 1.11
C SER A 37 9.17 -16.55 0.93
N ALA A 38 9.60 -15.29 0.82
CA ALA A 38 8.70 -14.17 0.58
C ALA A 38 8.13 -14.22 -0.86
N GLY A 39 8.96 -14.46 -1.87
CA GLY A 39 8.49 -14.60 -3.26
C GLY A 39 7.52 -15.75 -3.49
N ALA A 40 7.75 -16.90 -2.84
CA ALA A 40 6.82 -18.04 -2.92
C ALA A 40 5.44 -17.74 -2.30
N TYR A 41 5.36 -16.86 -1.30
CA TYR A 41 4.09 -16.43 -0.72
C TYR A 41 3.31 -15.52 -1.68
N THR A 42 4.01 -14.63 -2.38
CA THR A 42 3.40 -13.80 -3.44
C THR A 42 2.83 -14.66 -4.56
N ALA A 43 3.57 -15.66 -5.02
CA ALA A 43 3.11 -16.58 -6.08
C ALA A 43 1.85 -17.37 -5.70
N THR A 44 1.65 -17.69 -4.42
CA THR A 44 0.41 -18.35 -3.97
C THR A 44 -0.80 -17.42 -3.93
N LEU A 45 -0.60 -16.10 -3.81
CA LEU A 45 -1.70 -15.12 -3.83
C LEU A 45 -2.16 -14.80 -5.26
N ASP A 46 -1.25 -14.93 -6.23
CA ASP A 46 -1.49 -14.65 -7.64
C ASP A 46 -2.43 -15.69 -8.28
N GLY A 47 -2.24 -16.98 -7.99
CA GLY A 47 -2.98 -18.08 -8.65
C GLY A 47 -4.47 -18.20 -8.30
N ASP A 48 -4.92 -17.73 -7.14
CA ASP A 48 -6.29 -17.97 -6.63
C ASP A 48 -7.21 -16.73 -6.71
N LEU A 49 -6.67 -15.52 -6.93
CA LEU A 49 -7.41 -14.25 -6.79
C LEU A 49 -7.20 -13.23 -7.94
N ALA A 50 -6.30 -13.49 -8.89
CA ALA A 50 -6.00 -12.55 -9.96
C ALA A 50 -7.16 -12.40 -10.96
N THR A 51 -7.77 -11.22 -10.96
CA THR A 51 -8.45 -10.71 -12.16
C THR A 51 -7.34 -10.22 -13.11
N SER A 52 -7.08 -10.98 -14.17
CA SER A 52 -5.93 -10.81 -15.08
C SER A 52 -6.16 -9.81 -16.19
N ALA A 53 -7.38 -9.28 -16.30
CA ALA A 53 -7.76 -8.52 -17.47
C ALA A 53 -7.15 -7.11 -17.47
N THR A 54 -6.43 -6.78 -18.54
CA THR A 54 -5.81 -5.47 -18.73
C THR A 54 -6.36 -4.76 -19.95
N VAL A 55 -6.20 -3.44 -20.00
CA VAL A 55 -6.55 -2.60 -21.14
C VAL A 55 -5.35 -1.76 -21.54
N SER A 56 -5.08 -1.70 -22.83
CA SER A 56 -4.03 -0.85 -23.41
C SER A 56 -4.66 0.09 -24.43
N TYR A 57 -4.10 1.28 -24.58
CA TYR A 57 -4.51 2.22 -25.62
C TYR A 57 -3.45 2.27 -26.71
N GLU A 58 -3.87 2.13 -27.97
CA GLU A 58 -3.00 2.21 -29.14
C GLU A 58 -3.48 3.36 -30.03
N GLY A 59 -2.61 4.34 -30.32
CA GLY A 59 -2.95 5.47 -31.18
C GLY A 59 -2.93 5.13 -32.67
N SER A 60 -3.49 6.01 -33.51
CA SER A 60 -3.64 5.78 -34.97
C SER A 60 -2.33 5.59 -35.75
N ALA A 61 -1.18 5.99 -35.20
CA ALA A 61 0.14 5.83 -35.84
C ALA A 61 0.78 4.43 -35.67
N THR A 62 0.30 3.64 -34.70
CA THR A 62 0.82 2.30 -34.42
C THR A 62 0.07 1.24 -35.22
N GLY A 63 0.62 0.84 -36.36
CA GLY A 63 0.07 -0.19 -37.27
C GLY A 63 0.12 -1.63 -36.74
N GLY A 64 -0.33 -1.86 -35.50
CA GLY A 64 -0.47 -3.20 -34.94
C GLY A 64 -1.71 -3.91 -35.49
N SER A 65 -1.57 -5.17 -35.92
CA SER A 65 -2.72 -6.03 -36.22
C SER A 65 -3.28 -6.59 -34.91
N ALA A 66 -4.54 -6.35 -34.61
CA ALA A 66 -5.25 -6.95 -33.45
C ALA A 66 -5.59 -8.44 -33.65
N ALA A 67 -4.98 -9.12 -34.63
CA ALA A 67 -5.25 -10.49 -34.98
C ALA A 67 -4.51 -11.50 -34.08
N ALA A 68 -4.69 -11.39 -32.76
CA ALA A 68 -4.49 -12.51 -31.86
C ALA A 68 -5.88 -12.92 -31.37
N ASP A 69 -6.26 -14.19 -31.57
CA ASP A 69 -7.63 -14.74 -31.48
C ASP A 69 -8.37 -14.57 -30.12
N ASP A 70 -7.80 -13.87 -29.14
CA ASP A 70 -8.33 -13.76 -27.77
C ASP A 70 -8.36 -12.33 -27.18
N ARG A 71 -7.92 -11.30 -27.94
CA ARG A 71 -7.94 -9.90 -27.49
C ARG A 71 -9.17 -9.16 -28.02
N ILE A 72 -9.78 -8.32 -27.20
CA ILE A 72 -10.97 -7.54 -27.56
C ILE A 72 -10.52 -6.11 -27.89
N ALA A 73 -10.77 -5.65 -29.12
CA ALA A 73 -10.44 -4.30 -29.54
C ALA A 73 -11.70 -3.46 -29.79
N VAL A 74 -11.71 -2.21 -29.32
CA VAL A 74 -12.75 -1.21 -29.61
C VAL A 74 -12.09 0.07 -30.10
N THR A 75 -12.59 0.65 -31.20
CA THR A 75 -12.05 1.90 -31.75
C THR A 75 -12.50 3.09 -30.94
N VAL A 76 -11.74 4.19 -30.98
CA VAL A 76 -12.04 5.41 -30.25
C VAL A 76 -11.84 6.61 -31.15
N ALA A 77 -12.83 7.49 -31.17
CA ALA A 77 -12.76 8.81 -31.79
C ALA A 77 -13.11 9.88 -30.76
N THR A 78 -12.46 11.03 -30.86
CA THR A 78 -12.75 12.24 -30.08
C THR A 78 -13.77 13.06 -30.86
N ALA A 79 -14.79 13.54 -30.17
CA ALA A 79 -15.82 14.37 -30.75
C ALA A 79 -16.24 15.47 -29.78
N THR A 80 -16.82 16.54 -30.32
CA THR A 80 -17.50 17.56 -29.51
C THR A 80 -19.00 17.38 -29.61
N VAL A 81 -19.68 17.36 -28.47
CA VAL A 81 -21.14 17.38 -28.34
C VAL A 81 -21.52 18.57 -27.47
N ASP A 82 -22.40 19.44 -27.95
CA ASP A 82 -22.82 20.67 -27.24
C ASP A 82 -21.67 21.56 -26.73
N GLY A 83 -20.54 21.57 -27.45
CA GLY A 83 -19.34 22.32 -27.10
C GLY A 83 -18.44 21.65 -26.07
N VAL A 84 -18.77 20.43 -25.62
CA VAL A 84 -17.97 19.63 -24.68
C VAL A 84 -17.28 18.51 -25.42
N GLU A 85 -15.97 18.36 -25.20
CA GLU A 85 -15.19 17.25 -25.75
C GLU A 85 -15.56 15.93 -25.06
N THR A 86 -15.74 14.88 -25.85
CA THR A 86 -16.12 13.54 -25.41
C THR A 86 -15.46 12.48 -26.29
N ARG A 87 -15.52 11.23 -25.85
CA ARG A 87 -15.03 10.07 -26.60
C ARG A 87 -16.19 9.21 -27.07
N VAL A 88 -16.09 8.76 -28.32
CA VAL A 88 -17.01 7.83 -28.96
C VAL A 88 -16.27 6.51 -29.18
N VAL A 89 -16.73 5.46 -28.50
CA VAL A 89 -16.16 4.11 -28.55
C VAL A 89 -16.94 3.27 -29.55
N GLY A 90 -16.27 2.78 -30.58
CA GLY A 90 -16.80 1.86 -31.58
C GLY A 90 -16.77 0.42 -31.09
N VAL A 91 -17.94 -0.14 -30.76
CA VAL A 91 -18.11 -1.53 -30.29
C VAL A 91 -18.61 -2.40 -31.44
N GLY A 92 -17.80 -3.37 -31.85
CA GLY A 92 -18.16 -4.30 -32.92
C GLY A 92 -19.21 -5.32 -32.50
N SER A 93 -19.98 -5.85 -33.45
CA SER A 93 -21.00 -6.87 -33.19
C SER A 93 -20.44 -8.22 -32.72
N SER A 94 -19.14 -8.45 -32.92
CA SER A 94 -18.42 -9.62 -32.40
C SER A 94 -17.77 -9.38 -31.03
N THR A 95 -17.86 -8.17 -30.48
CA THR A 95 -17.31 -7.83 -29.15
C THR A 95 -18.15 -8.51 -28.06
N PRO A 96 -17.55 -9.31 -27.17
CA PRO A 96 -18.30 -9.95 -26.09
C PRO A 96 -18.89 -8.90 -25.13
N ALA A 97 -20.10 -9.17 -24.63
CA ALA A 97 -20.80 -8.26 -23.73
C ALA A 97 -20.12 -8.11 -22.36
N VAL A 98 -19.33 -9.11 -21.93
CA VAL A 98 -18.58 -9.11 -20.67
C VAL A 98 -17.12 -9.42 -20.98
N VAL A 99 -16.20 -8.65 -20.40
CA VAL A 99 -14.76 -8.92 -20.48
C VAL A 99 -14.41 -10.08 -19.54
N PRO A 100 -13.94 -11.23 -20.05
CA PRO A 100 -13.56 -12.36 -19.21
C PRO A 100 -12.45 -11.98 -18.22
N GLY A 101 -12.50 -12.51 -16.99
CA GLY A 101 -11.47 -12.27 -15.98
C GLY A 101 -11.43 -10.84 -15.40
N ALA A 102 -12.40 -9.98 -15.74
CA ALA A 102 -12.49 -8.60 -15.26
C ALA A 102 -13.66 -8.34 -14.30
N SER A 103 -14.69 -9.20 -14.31
CA SER A 103 -15.83 -9.07 -13.41
C SER A 103 -15.41 -9.36 -11.96
N VAL A 104 -15.93 -8.55 -11.05
CA VAL A 104 -15.84 -8.81 -9.62
C VAL A 104 -17.19 -9.28 -9.12
N ALA A 105 -17.19 -9.86 -7.93
CA ALA A 105 -18.34 -10.52 -7.40
C ALA A 105 -19.60 -9.60 -7.44
N TRP A 106 -19.48 -8.30 -7.11
CA TRP A 106 -20.59 -7.34 -7.07
C TRP A 106 -20.78 -6.47 -8.32
N LYS A 107 -19.94 -6.58 -9.36
CA LYS A 107 -20.06 -5.80 -10.60
C LYS A 107 -19.45 -6.54 -11.79
N ASP A 108 -20.25 -6.73 -12.83
CA ASP A 108 -19.76 -7.28 -14.10
C ASP A 108 -18.95 -6.25 -14.90
N ALA A 109 -17.93 -6.71 -15.60
CA ALA A 109 -17.15 -5.89 -16.53
C ALA A 109 -17.81 -5.83 -17.91
N ARG A 110 -18.96 -5.14 -18.04
CA ARG A 110 -19.70 -5.09 -19.31
C ARG A 110 -19.20 -4.04 -20.28
N ILE A 111 -19.18 -4.39 -21.57
CA ILE A 111 -19.02 -3.45 -22.68
C ILE A 111 -20.41 -3.19 -23.28
N PRO A 112 -20.84 -1.92 -23.44
CA PRO A 112 -22.15 -1.59 -24.02
C PRO A 112 -22.36 -2.26 -25.37
N GLN A 113 -23.61 -2.66 -25.67
CA GLN A 113 -23.97 -3.33 -26.92
C GLN A 113 -24.89 -2.44 -27.77
N PRO A 114 -24.36 -1.37 -28.40
CA PRO A 114 -25.17 -0.45 -29.20
C PRO A 114 -25.81 -1.18 -30.40
N ARG A 115 -27.02 -0.77 -30.77
CA ARG A 115 -27.70 -1.29 -31.97
C ARG A 115 -27.20 -0.55 -33.21
N GLU A 116 -27.31 -1.17 -34.39
CA GLU A 116 -26.97 -0.49 -35.64
C GLU A 116 -27.65 0.88 -35.72
N SER A 117 -26.90 1.92 -36.07
CA SER A 117 -27.35 3.31 -36.20
C SER A 117 -27.85 4.00 -34.91
N THR A 118 -27.70 3.36 -33.74
CA THR A 118 -28.05 3.92 -32.44
C THR A 118 -26.88 3.82 -31.47
N ALA A 119 -26.35 4.97 -31.05
CA ALA A 119 -25.35 5.05 -30.00
C ALA A 119 -26.00 5.01 -28.61
N VAL A 120 -25.19 4.80 -27.59
CA VAL A 120 -25.53 4.80 -26.17
C VAL A 120 -24.61 5.81 -25.50
N GLY A 121 -25.10 6.66 -24.60
CA GLY A 121 -24.25 7.69 -23.98
C GLY A 121 -25.02 8.63 -23.05
N PRO A 122 -24.40 9.72 -22.57
CA PRO A 122 -24.95 10.61 -21.53
C PRO A 122 -26.12 11.47 -22.02
N VAL A 123 -27.23 10.83 -22.34
CA VAL A 123 -28.49 11.48 -22.69
C VAL A 123 -29.59 11.03 -21.74
N ALA A 124 -30.48 11.95 -21.38
CA ALA A 124 -31.62 11.59 -20.55
C ALA A 124 -32.52 10.62 -21.32
N TYR A 125 -32.97 10.98 -22.53
CA TYR A 125 -33.86 10.16 -23.36
C TYR A 125 -33.28 9.95 -24.75
N THR A 126 -33.83 8.97 -25.48
CA THR A 126 -33.38 8.68 -26.83
C THR A 126 -33.68 9.85 -27.79
N HIS A 127 -32.66 10.50 -28.33
CA HIS A 127 -32.81 11.59 -29.29
C HIS A 127 -31.60 11.68 -30.23
N THR A 128 -31.70 12.52 -31.27
CA THR A 128 -30.58 12.73 -32.20
C THR A 128 -29.59 13.72 -31.59
N VAL A 129 -28.32 13.30 -31.51
CA VAL A 129 -27.20 14.13 -31.05
C VAL A 129 -26.28 14.42 -32.23
N ARG A 130 -25.76 15.64 -32.26
CA ARG A 130 -24.80 16.09 -33.28
C ARG A 130 -23.38 15.96 -32.75
N PHE A 131 -22.61 15.05 -33.35
CA PHE A 131 -21.20 14.82 -33.07
C PHE A 131 -20.35 15.61 -34.04
N VAL A 132 -19.37 16.38 -33.55
CA VAL A 132 -18.39 17.07 -34.37
C VAL A 132 -17.03 16.40 -34.15
N GLY A 133 -16.61 15.56 -35.09
CA GLY A 133 -15.29 14.91 -35.09
C GLY A 133 -14.25 15.67 -35.91
N ALA A 134 -13.05 15.12 -36.01
CA ALA A 134 -11.97 15.67 -36.82
C ALA A 134 -12.26 15.60 -38.33
N ASP A 135 -12.86 14.49 -38.78
CA ASP A 135 -13.10 14.22 -40.20
C ASP A 135 -14.49 14.67 -40.68
N ALA A 136 -15.51 14.53 -39.82
CA ALA A 136 -16.89 14.86 -40.16
C ALA A 136 -17.74 15.32 -38.97
N THR A 137 -18.85 15.98 -39.29
CA THR A 137 -19.96 16.19 -38.36
C THR A 137 -21.08 15.19 -38.68
N VAL A 138 -21.47 14.38 -37.71
CA VAL A 138 -22.42 13.28 -37.88
C VAL A 138 -23.57 13.43 -36.88
N GLU A 139 -24.79 13.22 -37.35
CA GLU A 139 -25.96 13.11 -36.48
C GLU A 139 -26.28 11.63 -36.23
N ARG A 140 -26.43 11.25 -34.97
CA ARG A 140 -26.79 9.87 -34.60
C ARG A 140 -27.84 9.87 -33.50
N ARG A 141 -28.75 8.89 -33.56
CA ARG A 141 -29.68 8.64 -32.45
C ARG A 141 -28.88 8.07 -31.29
N VAL A 142 -29.01 8.67 -30.11
CA VAL A 142 -28.35 8.22 -28.89
C VAL A 142 -29.41 7.81 -27.89
N ALA A 143 -29.25 6.64 -27.28
CA ALA A 143 -30.03 6.15 -26.15
C ALA A 143 -29.28 6.37 -24.82
N PRO A 144 -29.99 6.41 -23.68
CA PRO A 144 -29.38 6.55 -22.36
C PRO A 144 -28.38 5.43 -22.06
N PRO A 145 -27.37 5.68 -21.20
CA PRO A 145 -26.32 4.71 -20.92
C PRO A 145 -26.83 3.53 -20.10
N GLU A 146 -26.24 2.34 -20.28
CA GLU A 146 -26.48 1.19 -19.40
C GLU A 146 -25.72 1.39 -18.08
N ASN A 147 -26.29 1.02 -16.93
CA ASN A 147 -25.66 1.29 -15.62
C ASN A 147 -24.46 0.36 -15.28
N GLU A 148 -24.26 -0.73 -16.03
CA GLU A 148 -23.32 -1.80 -15.67
C GLU A 148 -21.99 -1.78 -16.46
N THR A 149 -21.66 -0.67 -17.14
CA THR A 149 -20.53 -0.66 -18.09
C THR A 149 -19.16 -0.39 -17.44
N VAL A 150 -18.09 -0.85 -18.10
CA VAL A 150 -16.69 -0.48 -17.79
C VAL A 150 -16.31 0.90 -18.33
N LEU A 151 -17.05 1.42 -19.30
CA LEU A 151 -16.83 2.74 -19.87
C LEU A 151 -17.42 3.83 -18.96
N PRO A 152 -16.80 5.01 -18.88
CA PRO A 152 -17.33 6.10 -18.08
C PRO A 152 -18.65 6.62 -18.65
N ALA A 153 -19.58 7.01 -17.78
CA ALA A 153 -20.91 7.49 -18.18
C ALA A 153 -20.89 8.71 -19.11
N ARG A 154 -19.77 9.45 -19.17
CA ARG A 154 -19.59 10.64 -20.03
C ARG A 154 -19.16 10.32 -21.46
N TRP A 155 -18.85 9.06 -21.76
CA TRP A 155 -18.49 8.60 -23.11
C TRP A 155 -19.72 8.08 -23.84
N TYR A 156 -19.63 8.06 -25.17
CA TYR A 156 -20.62 7.43 -26.03
C TYR A 156 -20.07 6.09 -26.54
N ALA A 157 -20.92 5.07 -26.62
CA ALA A 157 -20.63 3.81 -27.27
C ALA A 157 -21.53 3.67 -28.50
N ALA A 158 -20.97 3.35 -29.66
CA ALA A 158 -21.69 3.23 -30.92
C ALA A 158 -21.15 2.06 -31.75
N ASP A 159 -21.78 1.79 -32.88
CA ASP A 159 -21.19 0.89 -33.87
C ASP A 159 -19.87 1.48 -34.42
N PRO A 160 -18.91 0.66 -34.87
CA PRO A 160 -17.57 1.15 -35.24
C PRO A 160 -17.57 2.17 -36.38
N SER A 161 -18.61 2.16 -37.24
CA SER A 161 -18.68 3.09 -38.37
C SER A 161 -18.80 4.54 -37.92
N LEU A 162 -19.44 4.82 -36.78
CA LEU A 162 -19.53 6.18 -36.26
C LEU A 162 -18.15 6.70 -35.83
N ALA A 163 -17.33 5.88 -35.17
CA ALA A 163 -15.98 6.27 -34.79
C ALA A 163 -15.11 6.52 -36.03
N ASP A 164 -15.22 5.66 -37.05
CA ASP A 164 -14.49 5.81 -38.31
C ASP A 164 -14.92 7.06 -39.09
N GLU A 165 -16.22 7.42 -39.08
CA GLU A 165 -16.74 8.64 -39.71
C GLU A 165 -16.26 9.92 -39.01
N LEU A 166 -16.11 9.89 -37.68
CA LEU A 166 -15.66 11.04 -36.88
C LEU A 166 -14.15 11.26 -36.99
N GLY A 167 -13.39 10.23 -37.38
CA GLY A 167 -11.93 10.21 -37.41
C GLY A 167 -11.37 9.48 -36.20
N THR A 168 -10.93 8.24 -36.41
CA THR A 168 -10.42 7.37 -35.33
C THR A 168 -9.05 7.86 -34.83
N ASP A 169 -8.97 8.15 -33.52
CA ASP A 169 -7.76 8.62 -32.83
C ASP A 169 -6.94 7.46 -32.23
N GLY A 170 -7.58 6.31 -32.06
CA GLY A 170 -6.92 5.09 -31.60
C GLY A 170 -7.91 3.98 -31.28
N ARG A 171 -7.47 3.03 -30.45
CA ARG A 171 -8.28 1.91 -29.99
C ARG A 171 -7.88 1.47 -28.58
N PHE A 172 -8.86 1.01 -27.81
CA PHE A 172 -8.61 0.24 -26.60
C PHE A 172 -8.52 -1.24 -26.94
N VAL A 173 -7.48 -1.91 -26.45
CA VAL A 173 -7.28 -3.35 -26.58
C VAL A 173 -7.31 -3.96 -25.20
N PHE A 174 -8.41 -4.67 -24.90
CA PHE A 174 -8.58 -5.46 -23.69
C PHE A 174 -7.94 -6.83 -23.90
N ASP A 175 -7.16 -7.25 -22.91
CA ASP A 175 -6.53 -8.55 -22.85
C ASP A 175 -7.09 -9.33 -21.66
N PRO A 176 -7.98 -10.32 -21.88
CA PRO A 176 -8.58 -11.11 -20.81
C PRO A 176 -7.58 -12.03 -20.11
N ASN A 177 -6.54 -12.48 -20.83
CA ASN A 177 -5.60 -13.51 -20.42
C ASN A 177 -4.21 -12.91 -20.15
N GLY A 178 -4.15 -11.77 -19.46
CA GLY A 178 -2.86 -11.22 -19.01
C GLY A 178 -2.02 -12.33 -18.37
N ASP A 179 -0.82 -12.58 -18.91
CA ASP A 179 0.05 -13.69 -18.51
C ASP A 179 0.37 -13.67 -16.99
N ALA A 180 1.06 -14.69 -16.46
CA ALA A 180 1.55 -14.68 -15.06
C ALA A 180 2.55 -13.52 -14.73
N ASN A 181 2.94 -12.72 -15.74
CA ASN A 181 3.66 -11.43 -15.64
C ASN A 181 2.79 -10.26 -16.18
N GLY A 182 1.46 -10.44 -16.23
CA GLY A 182 0.51 -9.94 -17.24
C GLY A 182 0.09 -8.48 -17.16
N TYR A 183 0.60 -7.74 -16.19
CA TYR A 183 0.33 -6.31 -16.07
C TYR A 183 1.28 -5.44 -16.92
N GLY A 184 2.28 -6.04 -17.58
CA GLY A 184 3.23 -5.32 -18.43
C GLY A 184 2.63 -4.71 -19.72
N GLY A 185 1.52 -5.26 -20.21
CA GLY A 185 0.92 -4.88 -21.48
C GLY A 185 -0.03 -3.67 -21.44
N GLY A 186 -0.48 -3.25 -20.26
CA GLY A 186 -1.49 -2.19 -20.13
C GLY A 186 -1.85 -1.87 -18.68
N VAL A 187 -3.08 -1.44 -18.47
CA VAL A 187 -3.65 -1.04 -17.18
C VAL A 187 -4.63 -2.10 -16.70
N ALA A 188 -4.55 -2.50 -15.44
CA ALA A 188 -5.49 -3.45 -14.89
C ALA A 188 -6.90 -2.84 -14.79
N LEU A 189 -7.93 -3.57 -15.23
CA LEU A 189 -9.33 -3.14 -15.09
C LEU A 189 -9.76 -3.05 -13.62
N VAL A 190 -9.16 -3.88 -12.77
CA VAL A 190 -9.31 -3.91 -11.31
C VAL A 190 -7.93 -3.90 -10.68
N GLY A 191 -7.47 -2.72 -10.24
CA GLY A 191 -6.07 -2.48 -9.87
C GLY A 191 -5.64 -2.87 -8.45
N ALA A 192 -6.57 -3.19 -7.53
CA ALA A 192 -6.23 -3.40 -6.11
C ALA A 192 -5.26 -4.56 -5.84
N LEU A 193 -5.50 -5.72 -6.42
CA LEU A 193 -4.62 -6.88 -6.26
C LEU A 193 -3.32 -6.73 -7.08
N PRO A 194 -3.34 -6.32 -8.36
CA PRO A 194 -2.12 -6.05 -9.14
C PRO A 194 -1.17 -5.07 -8.45
N PHE A 195 -1.70 -3.98 -7.89
CA PHE A 195 -0.91 -3.01 -7.12
C PHE A 195 -0.17 -3.66 -5.94
N LEU A 196 -0.84 -4.55 -5.20
CA LEU A 196 -0.26 -5.25 -4.06
C LEU A 196 0.81 -6.25 -4.49
N LEU A 197 0.53 -7.06 -5.51
CA LEU A 197 1.47 -8.08 -6.01
C LEU A 197 2.74 -7.43 -6.57
N LEU A 198 2.58 -6.49 -7.51
CA LEU A 198 3.70 -5.75 -8.12
C LEU A 198 4.47 -4.95 -7.07
N GLY A 199 3.79 -4.31 -6.13
CA GLY A 199 4.47 -3.55 -5.08
C GLY A 199 5.28 -4.44 -4.12
N ILE A 200 4.81 -5.66 -3.83
CA ILE A 200 5.62 -6.65 -3.10
C ILE A 200 6.82 -7.09 -3.94
N GLU A 201 6.64 -7.31 -5.24
CA GLU A 201 7.74 -7.63 -6.16
C GLU A 201 8.81 -6.53 -6.20
N ASP A 202 8.42 -5.26 -6.25
CA ASP A 202 9.33 -4.12 -6.17
C ASP A 202 10.17 -4.16 -4.88
N VAL A 203 9.52 -4.38 -3.74
CA VAL A 203 10.21 -4.50 -2.44
C VAL A 203 11.18 -5.67 -2.46
N LEU A 204 10.77 -6.82 -3.00
CA LEU A 204 11.64 -7.99 -3.12
C LEU A 204 12.80 -7.75 -4.08
N ALA A 205 12.59 -7.01 -5.18
CA ALA A 205 13.63 -6.63 -6.12
C ALA A 205 14.69 -5.74 -5.44
N ILE A 206 14.27 -4.72 -4.70
CA ILE A 206 15.17 -3.85 -3.92
C ILE A 206 15.95 -4.65 -2.87
N LEU A 207 15.28 -5.54 -2.14
CA LEU A 207 15.95 -6.38 -1.15
C LEU A 207 16.89 -7.42 -1.79
N SER A 208 16.55 -7.92 -2.97
CA SER A 208 17.40 -8.84 -3.72
C SER A 208 18.73 -8.18 -4.13
N LEU A 209 18.68 -6.90 -4.50
CA LEU A 209 19.85 -6.11 -4.83
C LEU A 209 20.77 -5.94 -3.62
N ALA A 210 20.21 -5.72 -2.44
CA ALA A 210 20.95 -5.73 -1.18
C ALA A 210 21.57 -7.12 -0.90
N GLY A 211 20.86 -8.20 -1.20
CA GLY A 211 21.36 -9.57 -1.16
C GLY A 211 22.54 -9.80 -2.11
N VAL A 212 22.45 -9.33 -3.36
CA VAL A 212 23.52 -9.41 -4.37
C VAL A 212 24.75 -8.62 -3.94
N ALA A 213 24.56 -7.39 -3.44
CA ALA A 213 25.65 -6.59 -2.88
C ALA A 213 26.33 -7.31 -1.71
N GLY A 214 25.53 -7.93 -0.82
CA GLY A 214 26.02 -8.80 0.24
C GLY A 214 26.81 -9.99 -0.30
N ALA A 215 26.33 -10.66 -1.35
CA ALA A 215 26.99 -11.81 -1.98
C ALA A 215 28.38 -11.46 -2.51
N VAL A 216 28.50 -10.33 -3.23
CA VAL A 216 29.78 -9.84 -3.76
C VAL A 216 30.79 -9.63 -2.64
N VAL A 217 30.38 -9.01 -1.53
CA VAL A 217 31.29 -8.78 -0.41
C VAL A 217 31.61 -10.07 0.35
N VAL A 218 30.66 -10.99 0.50
CA VAL A 218 30.96 -12.31 1.07
C VAL A 218 32.02 -13.02 0.22
N VAL A 219 31.91 -12.98 -1.11
CA VAL A 219 32.94 -13.49 -2.03
C VAL A 219 34.29 -12.83 -1.77
N VAL A 220 34.34 -11.51 -1.67
CA VAL A 220 35.58 -10.75 -1.38
C VAL A 220 36.15 -11.10 0.01
N VAL A 221 35.31 -11.26 1.02
CA VAL A 221 35.73 -11.64 2.38
C VAL A 221 36.30 -13.05 2.39
N VAL A 222 35.61 -14.02 1.77
CA VAL A 222 36.09 -15.40 1.64
C VAL A 222 37.43 -15.42 0.90
N TYR A 223 37.53 -14.68 -0.21
CA TYR A 223 38.77 -14.53 -0.96
C TYR A 223 39.91 -13.97 -0.10
N ASN A 224 39.69 -12.83 0.57
CA ASN A 224 40.68 -12.15 1.40
C ASN A 224 41.11 -12.98 2.61
N VAL A 225 40.15 -13.59 3.30
CA VAL A 225 40.41 -14.49 4.43
C VAL A 225 41.28 -15.65 3.97
N THR A 226 40.94 -16.25 2.83
CA THR A 226 41.68 -17.38 2.26
C THR A 226 43.09 -16.97 1.86
N GLN A 227 43.26 -15.85 1.15
CA GLN A 227 44.56 -15.31 0.77
C GLN A 227 45.45 -15.02 2.00
N MET A 228 44.87 -14.46 3.06
CA MET A 228 45.62 -14.05 4.26
C MET A 228 46.15 -15.25 5.05
N THR A 229 45.40 -16.36 5.14
CA THR A 229 45.90 -17.60 5.78
C THR A 229 47.15 -18.16 5.11
N LEU A 230 47.32 -17.89 3.82
CA LEU A 230 48.43 -18.37 3.01
C LEU A 230 49.66 -17.45 3.09
N VAL A 231 49.46 -16.13 3.15
CA VAL A 231 50.53 -15.14 3.34
C VAL A 231 51.28 -15.36 4.65
N ASP A 232 50.57 -15.69 5.73
CA ASP A 232 51.16 -15.93 7.05
C ASP A 232 52.09 -17.15 7.09
N ARG A 233 51.96 -18.08 6.13
CA ARG A 233 52.77 -19.31 6.04
C ARG A 233 53.97 -19.20 5.11
N ARG A 234 54.26 -18.01 4.58
CA ARG A 234 55.43 -17.77 3.69
C ARG A 234 56.73 -18.33 4.25
N ARG A 235 56.95 -18.30 5.57
CA ARG A 235 58.15 -18.86 6.20
C ARG A 235 58.21 -20.39 6.15
N THR A 236 57.11 -21.07 6.43
CA THR A 236 57.01 -22.54 6.31
C THR A 236 57.14 -22.98 4.86
N ILE A 237 56.52 -22.23 3.94
CA ILE A 237 56.64 -22.44 2.48
C ILE A 237 58.10 -22.29 2.04
N ARG A 238 58.83 -21.29 2.55
CA ARG A 238 60.27 -21.11 2.30
C ARG A 238 61.10 -22.29 2.82
N VAL A 239 60.84 -22.76 4.04
CA VAL A 239 61.56 -23.90 4.63
C VAL A 239 61.33 -25.16 3.80
N LEU A 240 60.08 -25.46 3.43
CA LEU A 240 59.72 -26.61 2.59
C LEU A 240 60.36 -26.54 1.20
N ARG A 241 60.44 -25.33 0.61
CA ARG A 241 61.12 -25.10 -0.67
C ARG A 241 62.65 -25.24 -0.56
N SER A 242 63.25 -24.78 0.55
CA SER A 242 64.69 -24.97 0.81
C SER A 242 65.07 -26.43 1.08
N THR A 243 64.11 -27.28 1.44
CA THR A 243 64.30 -28.73 1.62
C THR A 243 64.02 -29.55 0.36
N GLY A 244 63.82 -28.91 -0.81
CA GLY A 244 63.73 -29.60 -2.10
C GLY A 244 62.35 -30.12 -2.53
N ILE A 245 61.25 -29.66 -1.91
CA ILE A 245 59.90 -30.00 -2.38
C ILE A 245 59.61 -29.35 -3.75
N ASP A 246 59.00 -30.13 -4.65
CA ASP A 246 58.54 -29.69 -5.96
C ASP A 246 57.55 -28.50 -5.86
N PRO A 247 57.74 -27.41 -6.64
CA PRO A 247 56.90 -26.21 -6.56
C PRO A 247 55.43 -26.44 -6.93
N VAL A 248 55.15 -27.35 -7.86
CA VAL A 248 53.79 -27.65 -8.32
C VAL A 248 53.05 -28.45 -7.26
N ARG A 249 53.69 -29.48 -6.67
CA ARG A 249 53.15 -30.22 -5.53
C ARG A 249 52.92 -29.34 -4.31
N LEU A 250 53.84 -28.42 -4.01
CA LEU A 250 53.68 -27.46 -2.92
C LEU A 250 52.49 -26.53 -3.17
N GLY A 251 52.34 -26.03 -4.40
CA GLY A 251 51.20 -25.22 -4.83
C GLY A 251 49.87 -25.95 -4.67
N ALA A 252 49.81 -27.21 -5.12
CA ALA A 252 48.61 -28.03 -5.01
C ALA A 252 48.20 -28.31 -3.55
N LEU A 253 49.17 -28.57 -2.66
CA LEU A 253 48.91 -28.78 -1.23
C LEU A 253 48.42 -27.50 -0.54
N ILE A 254 48.97 -26.35 -0.91
CA ILE A 254 48.59 -25.04 -0.38
C ILE A 254 47.18 -24.68 -0.84
N ALA A 255 46.90 -24.81 -2.14
CA ALA A 255 45.58 -24.57 -2.71
C ALA A 255 44.55 -25.55 -2.11
N GLY A 256 44.86 -26.85 -2.04
CA GLY A 256 43.96 -27.87 -1.49
C GLY A 256 43.61 -27.63 -0.01
N ARG A 257 44.55 -27.17 0.81
CA ARG A 257 44.26 -26.79 2.21
C ARG A 257 43.36 -25.56 2.29
N ALA A 258 43.64 -24.54 1.50
CA ALA A 258 42.85 -23.31 1.46
C ALA A 258 41.40 -23.60 1.02
N THR A 259 41.23 -24.42 -0.02
CA THR A 259 39.93 -24.91 -0.48
C THR A 259 39.23 -25.72 0.60
N ALA A 260 39.93 -26.59 1.34
CA ALA A 260 39.32 -27.37 2.42
C ALA A 260 38.79 -26.48 3.56
N ILE A 261 39.54 -25.45 3.96
CA ILE A 261 39.10 -24.48 4.98
C ILE A 261 37.85 -23.71 4.50
N ALA A 262 37.89 -23.21 3.26
CA ALA A 262 36.75 -22.50 2.66
C ALA A 262 35.53 -23.41 2.53
N ALA A 263 35.69 -24.64 2.03
CA ALA A 263 34.61 -25.60 1.85
C ALA A 263 33.96 -26.01 3.17
N THR A 264 34.74 -26.27 4.22
CA THR A 264 34.18 -26.55 5.55
C THR A 264 33.43 -25.35 6.11
N GLY A 265 33.98 -24.15 5.92
CA GLY A 265 33.31 -22.90 6.28
C GLY A 265 31.95 -22.78 5.59
N VAL A 266 31.93 -22.97 4.26
CA VAL A 266 30.74 -22.89 3.40
C VAL A 266 29.69 -23.93 3.77
N VAL A 267 30.08 -25.20 3.98
CA VAL A 267 29.15 -26.27 4.35
C VAL A 267 28.52 -26.00 5.72
N ALA A 268 29.32 -25.67 6.72
CA ALA A 268 28.81 -25.33 8.05
C ALA A 268 27.90 -24.08 7.99
N GLY A 269 28.28 -23.10 7.17
CA GLY A 269 27.50 -21.88 6.96
C GLY A 269 26.17 -22.14 6.24
N ALA A 270 26.13 -23.03 5.25
CA ALA A 270 24.89 -23.42 4.58
C ALA A 270 23.92 -24.12 5.54
N VAL A 271 24.43 -24.99 6.42
CA VAL A 271 23.62 -25.63 7.47
C VAL A 271 23.06 -24.58 8.44
N LEU A 272 23.88 -23.66 8.94
CA LEU A 272 23.39 -22.60 9.82
C LEU A 272 22.44 -21.63 9.11
N GLY A 273 22.71 -21.30 7.84
CA GLY A 273 21.89 -20.41 7.03
C GLY A 273 20.50 -20.96 6.76
N THR A 274 20.37 -22.28 6.57
CA THR A 274 19.05 -22.93 6.40
C THR A 274 18.21 -22.94 7.69
N LEU A 275 18.84 -22.81 8.86
CA LEU A 275 18.16 -22.67 10.16
C LEU A 275 17.74 -21.22 10.46
N ALA A 276 18.44 -20.23 9.90
CA ALA A 276 18.20 -18.82 10.22
C ALA A 276 16.74 -18.34 10.02
N PRO A 277 16.05 -18.65 8.90
CA PRO A 277 14.64 -18.28 8.73
C PRO A 277 13.74 -18.85 9.83
N ARG A 278 13.96 -20.10 10.26
CA ARG A 278 13.16 -20.74 11.31
C ARG A 278 13.34 -20.06 12.66
N VAL A 279 14.58 -19.71 13.01
CA VAL A 279 14.88 -19.00 14.26
C VAL A 279 14.26 -17.61 14.27
N LEU A 280 14.30 -16.89 13.14
CA LEU A 280 13.66 -15.58 13.00
C LEU A 280 12.14 -15.64 13.14
N VAL A 281 11.49 -16.58 12.44
CA VAL A 281 10.03 -16.77 12.54
C VAL A 281 9.62 -17.17 13.96
N PHE A 282 10.38 -18.04 14.63
CA PHE A 282 10.13 -18.39 16.02
C PHE A 282 10.25 -17.18 16.96
N GLY A 283 11.32 -16.39 16.81
CA GLY A 283 11.51 -15.17 17.61
C GLY A 283 10.42 -14.13 17.39
N ALA A 284 9.99 -13.93 16.14
CA ALA A 284 8.91 -13.01 15.80
C ALA A 284 7.57 -13.43 16.43
N ARG A 285 7.23 -14.73 16.35
CA ARG A 285 6.03 -15.28 17.02
C ARG A 285 6.10 -15.12 18.54
N ALA A 286 7.27 -15.33 19.15
CA ALA A 286 7.48 -15.12 20.58
C ALA A 286 7.30 -13.65 21.01
N LEU A 287 7.54 -12.70 20.10
CA LEU A 287 7.31 -11.27 20.30
C LEU A 287 5.89 -10.82 19.92
N GLY A 288 4.98 -11.76 19.60
CA GLY A 288 3.59 -11.45 19.24
C GLY A 288 3.38 -10.94 17.81
N VAL A 289 4.38 -11.06 16.92
CA VAL A 289 4.24 -10.67 15.51
C VAL A 289 3.54 -11.81 14.74
N PRO A 290 2.41 -11.57 14.06
CA PRO A 290 1.76 -12.57 13.23
C PRO A 290 2.61 -12.85 11.97
N VAL A 291 3.05 -14.10 11.80
CA VAL A 291 3.97 -14.51 10.70
C VAL A 291 3.55 -15.83 10.07
N SER A 292 3.33 -15.81 8.75
CA SER A 292 2.90 -16.94 7.93
C SER A 292 3.97 -17.46 6.95
N LEU A 293 5.20 -16.97 7.01
CA LEU A 293 6.28 -17.34 6.09
C LEU A 293 6.56 -18.86 6.06
N PRO A 294 6.54 -19.52 4.88
CA PRO A 294 6.87 -20.92 4.75
C PRO A 294 8.39 -21.14 4.96
N THR A 295 8.76 -21.90 5.98
CA THR A 295 10.17 -22.18 6.35
C THR A 295 10.67 -23.57 5.93
N GLY A 296 9.89 -24.29 5.11
CA GLY A 296 10.27 -25.56 4.51
C GLY A 296 11.40 -25.39 3.48
N VAL A 297 12.25 -26.40 3.32
CA VAL A 297 13.27 -26.43 2.25
C VAL A 297 12.65 -27.17 1.06
N THR A 298 12.25 -26.44 0.03
CA THR A 298 11.78 -27.00 -1.24
C THR A 298 12.97 -27.36 -2.14
N PRO A 299 12.80 -28.16 -3.21
CA PRO A 299 13.86 -28.49 -4.16
C PRO A 299 14.52 -27.25 -4.79
N GLU A 300 13.73 -26.23 -5.13
CA GLU A 300 14.21 -24.95 -5.66
C GLU A 300 15.09 -24.20 -4.64
N ARG A 301 14.64 -24.14 -3.38
CA ARG A 301 15.42 -23.55 -2.29
C ARG A 301 16.73 -24.32 -2.07
N ALA A 302 16.70 -25.65 -2.14
CA ALA A 302 17.90 -26.47 -2.05
C ALA A 302 18.88 -26.20 -3.20
N ALA A 303 18.37 -26.06 -4.43
CA ALA A 303 19.18 -25.71 -5.60
C ALA A 303 19.87 -24.34 -5.44
N ALA A 304 19.14 -23.33 -4.96
CA ALA A 304 19.71 -22.01 -4.67
C ALA A 304 20.83 -22.08 -3.61
N VAL A 305 20.64 -22.83 -2.52
CA VAL A 305 21.66 -23.03 -1.49
C VAL A 305 22.91 -23.73 -2.06
N LEU A 306 22.73 -24.74 -2.91
CA LEU A 306 23.82 -25.44 -3.59
C LEU A 306 24.58 -24.51 -4.55
N ALA A 307 23.87 -23.68 -5.32
CA ALA A 307 24.47 -22.72 -6.24
C ALA A 307 25.31 -21.67 -5.49
N ILE A 308 24.77 -21.09 -4.41
CA ILE A 308 25.49 -20.16 -3.54
C ILE A 308 26.73 -20.84 -2.93
N GLY A 309 26.56 -22.07 -2.41
CA GLY A 309 27.66 -22.86 -1.85
C GLY A 309 28.77 -23.13 -2.87
N ALA A 310 28.41 -23.50 -4.10
CA ALA A 310 29.35 -23.75 -5.19
C ALA A 310 30.13 -22.49 -5.57
N LEU A 311 29.45 -21.34 -5.70
CA LEU A 311 30.08 -20.06 -6.00
C LEU A 311 31.10 -19.65 -4.92
N LEU A 312 30.73 -19.78 -3.64
CA LEU A 312 31.64 -19.44 -2.53
C LEU A 312 32.83 -20.41 -2.43
N ALA A 313 32.60 -21.71 -2.67
CA ALA A 313 33.66 -22.70 -2.72
C ALA A 313 34.64 -22.42 -3.87
N LEU A 314 34.12 -22.02 -5.04
CA LEU A 314 34.92 -21.64 -6.22
C LEU A 314 35.74 -20.37 -5.95
N ALA A 315 35.15 -19.36 -5.30
CA ALA A 315 35.88 -18.17 -4.86
C ALA A 315 37.04 -18.50 -3.90
N GLY A 316 36.80 -19.38 -2.92
CA GLY A 316 37.84 -19.88 -2.02
C GLY A 316 38.95 -20.66 -2.75
N ALA A 317 38.57 -21.51 -3.71
CA ALA A 317 39.52 -22.27 -4.54
C ALA A 317 40.39 -21.34 -5.40
N LEU A 318 39.78 -20.36 -6.08
CA LEU A 318 40.49 -19.35 -6.88
C LEU A 318 41.48 -18.55 -6.01
N ALA A 319 41.08 -18.15 -4.81
CA ALA A 319 41.97 -17.48 -3.85
C ALA A 319 43.18 -18.35 -3.50
N GLY A 320 42.95 -19.65 -3.27
CA GLY A 320 44.00 -20.64 -3.03
C GLY A 320 44.98 -20.74 -4.19
N VAL A 321 44.47 -20.87 -5.43
CA VAL A 321 45.27 -20.98 -6.65
C VAL A 321 46.09 -19.71 -6.92
N VAL A 322 45.47 -18.53 -6.89
CA VAL A 322 46.16 -17.24 -7.14
C VAL A 322 47.33 -17.05 -6.16
N THR A 323 47.10 -17.40 -4.90
CA THR A 323 48.14 -17.27 -3.86
C THR A 323 49.25 -18.30 -4.02
N ALA A 324 48.91 -19.54 -4.39
CA ALA A 324 49.88 -20.57 -4.72
C ALA A 324 50.78 -20.14 -5.89
N VAL A 325 50.19 -19.62 -6.98
CA VAL A 325 50.94 -19.14 -8.16
C VAL A 325 51.89 -18.00 -7.79
N SER A 326 51.44 -17.02 -6.99
CA SER A 326 52.30 -15.94 -6.50
C SER A 326 53.48 -16.45 -5.66
N ALA A 327 53.24 -17.42 -4.78
CA ALA A 327 54.28 -18.04 -3.95
C ALA A 327 55.30 -18.85 -4.77
N ILE A 328 54.86 -19.50 -5.85
CA ILE A 328 55.72 -20.27 -6.76
C ILE A 328 56.62 -19.35 -7.59
N ARG A 329 56.07 -18.26 -8.14
CA ARG A 329 56.79 -17.33 -9.03
C ARG A 329 57.83 -16.46 -8.34
N THR A 330 57.79 -16.31 -7.02
CA THR A 330 58.75 -15.46 -6.29
C THR A 330 60.04 -16.26 -5.98
N PRO A 331 61.25 -15.85 -6.41
CA PRO A 331 62.50 -16.57 -6.13
C PRO A 331 62.88 -16.50 -4.64
N PRO A 332 63.36 -17.62 -4.02
CA PRO A 332 63.64 -17.70 -2.58
C PRO A 332 64.70 -16.70 -2.07
N GLY A 333 65.58 -16.19 -2.95
CA GLY A 333 66.65 -15.23 -2.59
C GLY A 333 66.26 -13.74 -2.53
N SER A 334 65.08 -13.34 -3.01
CA SER A 334 64.76 -11.91 -3.21
C SER A 334 64.09 -11.20 -2.02
N THR A 335 63.85 -11.89 -0.90
CA THR A 335 63.07 -11.33 0.25
C THR A 335 63.88 -11.26 1.55
N GLY A 336 65.17 -10.94 1.43
CA GLY A 336 66.06 -10.64 2.56
C GLY A 336 66.48 -9.16 2.68
N ALA A 337 66.34 -8.36 1.62
CA ALA A 337 66.66 -6.94 1.68
C ALA A 337 65.46 -6.16 2.27
N VAL A 338 65.42 -6.05 3.60
CA VAL A 338 64.75 -4.91 4.24
C VAL A 338 65.53 -3.68 3.80
N ARG A 339 65.05 -3.01 2.74
CA ARG A 339 65.51 -1.68 2.39
C ARG A 339 64.90 -0.75 3.43
N GLU A 340 65.67 -0.45 4.47
CA GLU A 340 65.39 0.73 5.30
C GLU A 340 65.28 1.94 4.37
N PRO A 341 64.25 2.80 4.51
CA PRO A 341 64.20 4.03 3.76
C PRO A 341 65.17 5.01 4.44
N THR A 342 66.46 4.90 4.11
CA THR A 342 67.39 6.01 4.34
C THR A 342 66.97 7.14 3.41
N ARG A 343 66.46 8.18 4.04
CA ARG A 343 66.27 9.51 3.47
C ARG A 343 67.66 10.01 3.07
N ASP A 344 67.92 10.17 1.78
CA ASP A 344 68.93 11.11 1.31
C ASP A 344 68.50 11.68 -0.05
N PRO A 345 68.44 13.01 -0.21
CA PRO A 345 68.10 13.65 -1.47
C PRO A 345 69.39 13.94 -2.24
N ARG A 346 69.48 13.40 -3.47
CA ARG A 346 70.04 14.06 -4.67
C ARG A 346 70.50 13.02 -5.71
N VAL A 347 70.38 13.47 -6.96
CA VAL A 347 71.14 13.12 -8.16
C VAL A 347 70.28 12.52 -9.28
N ASP A 348 70.40 13.22 -10.41
CA ASP A 348 69.66 13.22 -11.66
C ASP A 348 69.90 12.01 -12.58
N GLY A 349 68.98 11.88 -13.55
CA GLY A 349 69.33 11.65 -14.96
C GLY A 349 69.37 10.21 -15.46
N GLY A 350 68.53 9.90 -16.46
CA GLY A 350 68.72 8.73 -17.32
C GLY A 350 67.43 8.22 -17.98
N ASP A 351 67.16 8.70 -19.20
CA ASP A 351 66.21 8.16 -20.15
C ASP A 351 66.59 6.73 -20.58
N SER A 352 65.61 5.81 -20.67
CA SER A 352 65.50 4.82 -21.76
C SER A 352 64.26 3.93 -21.62
N SER A 353 63.28 4.18 -22.50
CA SER A 353 62.43 3.25 -23.25
C SER A 353 61.97 1.89 -22.68
N GLY A 354 60.64 1.74 -22.60
CA GLY A 354 59.90 0.53 -23.00
C GLY A 354 59.35 -0.36 -21.88
N ASP A 355 58.12 -0.10 -21.38
CA ASP A 355 57.41 -1.06 -20.51
C ASP A 355 55.86 -0.91 -20.61
N PRO A 356 55.05 -1.98 -20.67
CA PRO A 356 53.58 -1.93 -20.79
C PRO A 356 52.83 -1.49 -19.52
N ASP A 357 53.49 -0.84 -18.56
CA ASP A 357 53.00 -0.58 -17.20
C ASP A 357 52.34 0.82 -17.02
N GLY A 358 51.84 1.40 -18.12
CA GLY A 358 51.25 2.75 -18.16
C GLY A 358 50.03 2.96 -17.26
N ILE A 359 49.24 1.91 -16.99
CA ILE A 359 48.07 1.98 -16.09
C ILE A 359 48.51 1.94 -14.62
N ARG A 360 49.53 1.14 -14.30
CA ARG A 360 50.07 1.03 -12.93
C ARG A 360 50.79 2.30 -12.50
N THR A 361 51.53 2.94 -13.39
CA THR A 361 52.18 4.23 -13.12
C THR A 361 51.19 5.38 -13.01
N ARG A 362 50.10 5.37 -13.78
CA ARG A 362 49.00 6.35 -13.64
C ARG A 362 48.22 6.17 -12.33
N LEU A 363 47.89 4.93 -11.94
CA LEU A 363 47.28 4.62 -10.63
C LEU A 363 48.21 4.94 -9.46
N ALA A 364 49.52 4.70 -9.60
CA ALA A 364 50.51 5.04 -8.59
C ALA A 364 50.62 6.56 -8.39
N ARG A 365 50.63 7.35 -9.47
CA ARG A 365 50.62 8.83 -9.42
C ARG A 365 49.29 9.40 -8.90
N ALA A 366 48.16 8.79 -9.23
CA ALA A 366 46.87 9.16 -8.65
C ALA A 366 46.86 8.88 -7.13
N SER A 367 47.37 7.71 -6.70
CA SER A 367 47.48 7.36 -5.28
C SER A 367 48.45 8.22 -4.48
N SER A 368 49.49 8.77 -5.11
CA SER A 368 50.45 9.67 -4.47
C SER A 368 49.91 11.09 -4.38
N ARG A 369 49.15 11.55 -5.38
CA ARG A 369 48.42 12.83 -5.33
C ARG A 369 47.31 12.83 -4.30
N ILE A 370 46.55 11.74 -4.18
CA ILE A 370 45.54 11.58 -3.11
C ILE A 370 46.22 11.55 -1.73
N ARG A 371 47.35 10.85 -1.58
CA ARG A 371 48.14 10.89 -0.33
C ARG A 371 48.70 12.27 0.00
N ALA A 372 49.15 13.02 -1.01
CA ALA A 372 49.66 14.37 -0.83
C ALA A 372 48.55 15.40 -0.54
N ALA A 373 47.38 15.25 -1.14
CA ALA A 373 46.20 16.07 -0.88
C ALA A 373 45.63 15.80 0.53
N VAL A 374 45.59 14.54 0.96
CA VAL A 374 45.22 14.16 2.34
C VAL A 374 46.26 14.64 3.36
N ALA A 375 47.55 14.64 3.01
CA ALA A 375 48.62 15.11 3.89
C ALA A 375 48.75 16.65 3.99
N SER A 376 48.22 17.40 3.03
CA SER A 376 48.27 18.87 3.02
C SER A 376 47.04 19.54 3.65
N GLY A 377 45.92 18.82 3.78
CA GLY A 377 44.70 19.31 4.45
C GLY A 377 44.42 18.74 5.85
N ALA A 378 45.06 17.62 6.24
CA ALA A 378 44.78 16.99 7.53
C ALA A 378 45.77 17.43 8.62
N ALA A 379 45.27 18.21 9.58
CA ALA A 379 45.91 18.36 10.88
C ALA A 379 46.23 16.97 11.46
N ALA A 380 47.51 16.72 11.78
CA ALA A 380 48.09 15.60 12.52
C ALA A 380 47.15 14.40 12.79
N VAL A 381 46.90 13.54 11.80
CA VAL A 381 46.20 12.26 12.04
C VAL A 381 47.10 11.39 12.92
N PRO A 382 46.70 11.03 14.15
CA PRO A 382 47.52 10.22 15.03
C PRO A 382 47.68 8.81 14.47
N SER A 383 48.93 8.38 14.29
CA SER A 383 49.25 7.03 13.82
C SER A 383 49.00 5.99 14.92
N PRO A 384 48.34 4.85 14.63
CA PRO A 384 48.15 3.78 15.61
C PRO A 384 49.51 3.23 16.07
N THR A 385 49.59 2.86 17.35
CA THR A 385 50.85 2.53 18.05
C THR A 385 51.25 1.07 17.83
N ILE A 386 50.27 0.18 17.73
CA ILE A 386 50.40 -1.27 17.66
C ILE A 386 49.66 -1.84 16.43
N LEU A 387 48.44 -1.38 16.15
CA LEU A 387 47.64 -1.84 14.99
C LEU A 387 48.09 -1.17 13.68
N ASP A 388 47.90 -1.86 12.55
CA ASP A 388 48.33 -1.40 11.21
C ASP A 388 47.14 -0.86 10.41
N TRP A 389 47.30 0.24 9.68
CA TRP A 389 46.24 0.82 8.85
C TRP A 389 45.68 -0.13 7.79
N ARG A 390 46.44 -1.18 7.44
CA ARG A 390 45.99 -2.24 6.52
C ARG A 390 44.72 -2.96 6.98
N THR A 391 44.37 -2.88 8.27
CA THR A 391 43.10 -3.46 8.78
C THR A 391 41.88 -2.60 8.47
N ALA A 392 42.03 -1.36 8.02
CA ALA A 392 40.91 -0.50 7.67
C ALA A 392 40.16 -1.00 6.42
N VAL A 393 40.86 -1.54 5.42
CA VAL A 393 40.26 -1.92 4.12
C VAL A 393 39.23 -3.06 4.25
N PRO A 394 39.54 -4.20 4.90
CA PRO A 394 38.55 -5.27 5.09
C PRO A 394 37.36 -4.82 5.93
N THR A 395 37.60 -4.02 6.98
CA THR A 395 36.54 -3.46 7.83
C THR A 395 35.62 -2.51 7.07
N THR A 396 36.19 -1.66 6.20
CA THR A 396 35.43 -0.76 5.33
C THR A 396 34.51 -1.55 4.41
N ALA A 397 35.00 -2.63 3.78
CA ALA A 397 34.20 -3.45 2.88
C ALA A 397 33.01 -4.13 3.59
N THR A 398 33.25 -4.76 4.74
CA THR A 398 32.17 -5.41 5.51
C THR A 398 31.14 -4.41 6.02
N LEU A 399 31.60 -3.23 6.46
CA LEU A 399 30.73 -2.20 6.99
C LEU A 399 29.94 -1.49 5.89
N THR A 400 30.49 -1.36 4.68
CA THR A 400 29.79 -0.76 3.52
C THR A 400 28.49 -1.50 3.24
N VAL A 401 28.52 -2.84 3.20
CA VAL A 401 27.30 -3.65 2.97
C VAL A 401 26.28 -3.47 4.06
N PHE A 402 26.73 -3.49 5.32
CA PHE A 402 25.83 -3.29 6.43
C PHE A 402 25.16 -1.93 6.36
N VAL A 403 25.92 -0.87 6.06
CA VAL A 403 25.37 0.48 5.89
C VAL A 403 24.42 0.53 4.69
N VAL A 404 24.75 -0.07 3.54
CA VAL A 404 23.83 -0.13 2.39
C VAL A 404 22.52 -0.83 2.77
N ILE A 405 22.57 -1.99 3.43
CA ILE A 405 21.37 -2.72 3.86
C ILE A 405 20.54 -1.87 4.84
N VAL A 406 21.18 -1.27 5.84
CA VAL A 406 20.48 -0.43 6.82
C VAL A 406 19.87 0.79 6.15
N VAL A 407 20.58 1.46 5.24
CA VAL A 407 20.10 2.65 4.52
C VAL A 407 18.91 2.29 3.62
N VAL A 408 19.01 1.20 2.85
CA VAL A 408 17.93 0.76 1.96
C VAL A 408 16.71 0.31 2.75
N VAL A 409 16.88 -0.51 3.79
CA VAL A 409 15.77 -0.96 4.66
C VAL A 409 15.16 0.22 5.42
N SER A 410 15.97 1.16 5.92
CA SER A 410 15.46 2.37 6.58
C SER A 410 14.74 3.29 5.60
N GLY A 411 15.20 3.35 4.35
CA GLY A 411 14.54 4.05 3.27
C GLY A 411 13.18 3.44 2.94
N LEU A 412 13.09 2.11 2.83
CA LEU A 412 11.83 1.37 2.64
C LEU A 412 10.84 1.64 3.78
N VAL A 413 11.31 1.56 5.03
CA VAL A 413 10.47 1.87 6.21
C VAL A 413 10.10 3.37 6.24
N GLY A 414 11.03 4.24 5.86
CA GLY A 414 10.84 5.69 5.80
C GLY A 414 9.87 6.14 4.71
N ALA A 415 9.90 5.51 3.53
CA ALA A 415 8.95 5.76 2.45
C ALA A 415 7.52 5.37 2.85
N LEU A 416 7.39 4.36 3.71
CA LEU A 416 6.11 3.95 4.31
C LEU A 416 5.77 4.74 5.60
N ALA A 417 6.66 5.60 6.10
CA ALA A 417 6.44 6.36 7.32
C ALA A 417 5.39 7.48 7.18
N PRO A 418 5.26 8.22 6.06
CA PRO A 418 4.16 9.16 5.86
C PRO A 418 2.77 8.52 5.98
N ILE A 419 2.65 7.23 5.64
CA ILE A 419 1.43 6.42 5.79
C ILE A 419 1.12 6.19 7.29
N THR A 420 2.13 6.16 8.15
CA THR A 420 2.00 5.96 9.61
C THR A 420 2.20 7.25 10.44
N SER A 421 2.54 8.36 9.78
CA SER A 421 2.86 9.62 10.47
C SER A 421 1.61 10.28 11.01
N GLN A 422 1.65 10.75 12.27
CA GLN A 422 0.53 11.44 12.93
C GLN A 422 0.35 12.90 12.47
N SER A 423 1.06 13.33 11.42
CA SER A 423 1.05 14.72 10.92
C SER A 423 -0.25 15.12 10.19
N THR A 424 -1.03 14.13 9.78
CA THR A 424 -2.38 14.31 9.21
C THR A 424 -3.35 13.34 9.91
N GLY A 425 -4.59 13.78 10.11
CA GLY A 425 -5.68 12.92 10.58
C GLY A 425 -6.39 12.24 9.42
N THR A 426 -6.96 11.05 9.64
CA THR A 426 -7.95 10.51 8.72
C THR A 426 -9.19 10.03 9.47
N VAL A 427 -10.35 10.34 8.90
CA VAL A 427 -11.64 9.76 9.29
C VAL A 427 -11.95 8.65 8.30
N SER A 428 -12.24 7.45 8.80
CA SER A 428 -12.66 6.26 8.03
C SER A 428 -13.87 5.60 8.68
N GLU A 429 -14.74 4.93 7.93
CA GLU A 429 -15.90 4.19 8.45
C GLU A 429 -15.48 3.21 9.57
N SER A 430 -16.26 3.17 10.67
CA SER A 430 -15.96 2.29 11.81
C SER A 430 -16.18 0.83 11.43
N GLY A 431 -15.28 -0.05 11.87
CA GLY A 431 -15.34 -1.47 11.55
C GLY A 431 -15.00 -1.83 10.10
N ALA A 432 -14.63 -0.85 9.26
CA ALA A 432 -14.10 -1.13 7.94
C ALA A 432 -12.79 -1.92 8.05
N LEU A 433 -12.77 -3.13 7.47
CA LEU A 433 -11.59 -4.01 7.50
C LEU A 433 -10.34 -3.35 6.88
N HIS A 434 -10.52 -2.46 5.90
CA HIS A 434 -9.48 -1.66 5.24
C HIS A 434 -10.05 -0.31 4.76
N PRO A 435 -9.25 0.78 4.64
CA PRO A 435 -9.73 2.06 4.09
C PRO A 435 -10.38 1.98 2.71
N LEU A 436 -9.98 1.02 1.88
CA LEU A 436 -10.61 0.76 0.57
C LEU A 436 -12.05 0.22 0.69
N ASN A 437 -12.45 -0.25 1.87
CA ASN A 437 -13.82 -0.73 2.15
C ASN A 437 -14.67 0.34 2.87
N SER A 438 -14.03 1.40 3.39
CA SER A 438 -14.74 2.51 4.03
C SER A 438 -15.56 3.27 2.98
N ARG A 439 -16.81 3.61 3.28
CA ARG A 439 -17.52 4.66 2.54
C ARG A 439 -18.10 5.66 3.51
N ILE A 440 -17.59 6.87 3.42
CA ILE A 440 -18.03 8.04 4.18
C ILE A 440 -18.60 9.04 3.20
N ASP A 441 -19.63 9.75 3.62
CA ASP A 441 -20.18 10.88 2.88
C ASP A 441 -19.15 12.03 2.78
N ALA A 442 -18.89 12.53 1.57
CA ALA A 442 -17.94 13.60 1.35
C ALA A 442 -18.35 14.91 2.04
N GLY A 443 -19.66 15.12 2.26
CA GLY A 443 -20.22 16.30 2.93
C GLY A 443 -19.76 16.46 4.39
N TYR A 444 -19.28 15.39 5.04
CA TYR A 444 -18.64 15.52 6.36
C TYR A 444 -17.39 16.41 6.31
N ALA A 445 -16.70 16.48 5.17
CA ALA A 445 -15.57 17.40 5.01
C ALA A 445 -16.02 18.86 5.01
N ASP A 446 -17.24 19.19 4.56
CA ASP A 446 -17.80 20.53 4.67
C ASP A 446 -18.03 20.91 6.13
N ALA A 447 -18.64 20.02 6.93
CA ALA A 447 -18.87 20.25 8.36
C ALA A 447 -17.55 20.49 9.13
N LEU A 448 -16.49 19.76 8.80
CA LEU A 448 -15.16 19.99 9.40
C LEU A 448 -14.56 21.33 8.98
N ARG A 449 -14.72 21.71 7.71
CA ARG A 449 -14.26 23.02 7.20
C ARG A 449 -15.01 24.19 7.83
N GLU A 450 -16.30 24.05 8.11
CA GLU A 450 -17.09 25.05 8.85
C GLU A 450 -16.59 25.23 10.29
N GLN A 451 -16.03 24.19 10.89
CA GLN A 451 -15.39 24.23 12.20
C GLN A 451 -13.94 24.75 12.16
N GLY A 452 -13.48 25.20 11.00
CA GLY A 452 -12.13 25.73 10.81
C GLY A 452 -11.04 24.67 10.64
N VAL A 453 -11.41 23.41 10.44
CA VAL A 453 -10.47 22.31 10.20
C VAL A 453 -10.31 22.09 8.70
N ALA A 454 -9.10 22.22 8.17
CA ALA A 454 -8.84 21.86 6.77
C ALA A 454 -9.12 20.38 6.55
N ALA A 455 -10.07 20.07 5.65
CA ALA A 455 -10.50 18.70 5.36
C ALA A 455 -10.62 18.44 3.85
N SER A 456 -10.14 17.27 3.43
CA SER A 456 -10.13 16.78 2.05
C SER A 456 -10.84 15.42 1.98
N PRO A 457 -12.01 15.33 1.32
CA PRO A 457 -12.65 14.04 1.05
C PRO A 457 -11.93 13.33 -0.10
N GLU A 458 -11.43 12.11 0.13
CA GLU A 458 -10.54 11.40 -0.78
C GLU A 458 -11.00 9.96 -1.08
N ILE A 459 -11.05 9.62 -2.37
CA ILE A 459 -11.14 8.24 -2.85
C ILE A 459 -9.72 7.73 -3.08
N ILE A 460 -9.43 6.54 -2.58
CA ILE A 460 -8.15 5.86 -2.78
C ILE A 460 -8.33 4.79 -3.83
N ALA A 461 -7.56 4.83 -4.91
CA ALA A 461 -7.57 3.82 -5.94
C ALA A 461 -6.17 3.28 -6.16
N ALA A 462 -6.04 1.98 -6.01
CA ALA A 462 -4.83 1.25 -6.37
C ALA A 462 -4.83 1.00 -7.87
N GLN A 463 -3.70 1.25 -8.53
CA GLN A 463 -3.54 1.15 -9.97
C GLN A 463 -2.27 0.37 -10.32
N ALA A 464 -2.26 -0.20 -11.52
CA ALA A 464 -1.08 -0.79 -12.13
C ALA A 464 -1.08 -0.42 -13.62
N HIS A 465 0.01 0.18 -14.10
CA HIS A 465 0.18 0.63 -15.48
C HIS A 465 1.52 0.12 -16.01
N HIS A 466 1.49 -0.73 -17.05
CA HIS A 466 2.68 -1.33 -17.65
C HIS A 466 3.62 -2.00 -16.63
N GLY A 467 3.03 -2.76 -15.70
CA GLY A 467 3.76 -3.46 -14.64
C GLY A 467 4.28 -2.55 -13.53
N GLN A 468 4.01 -1.24 -13.56
CA GLN A 468 4.33 -0.33 -12.47
C GLN A 468 3.09 -0.10 -11.59
N PRO A 469 3.14 -0.45 -10.29
CA PRO A 469 2.09 -0.14 -9.34
C PRO A 469 2.14 1.35 -8.97
N TYR A 470 1.00 2.00 -8.80
CA TYR A 470 0.95 3.37 -8.26
C TYR A 470 -0.40 3.64 -7.58
N LEU A 471 -0.44 4.75 -6.82
CA LEU A 471 -1.66 5.20 -6.15
C LEU A 471 -2.28 6.37 -6.91
N LEU A 472 -3.57 6.24 -7.18
CA LEU A 472 -4.43 7.30 -7.67
C LEU A 472 -5.36 7.77 -6.54
N ARG A 473 -5.61 9.07 -6.48
CA ARG A 473 -6.55 9.70 -5.55
C ARG A 473 -7.65 10.41 -6.33
N GLY A 474 -8.90 10.07 -6.03
CA GLY A 474 -10.04 10.90 -6.41
C GLY A 474 -10.24 11.98 -5.36
N ALA A 475 -9.91 13.23 -5.66
CA ALA A 475 -10.04 14.34 -4.72
C ALA A 475 -10.16 15.69 -5.44
N ASN A 476 -10.76 16.68 -4.77
CA ASN A 476 -10.60 18.07 -5.20
C ASN A 476 -9.17 18.53 -4.89
N PHE A 477 -8.39 18.87 -5.91
CA PHE A 477 -6.97 19.20 -5.74
C PHE A 477 -6.75 20.38 -4.76
N THR A 478 -7.63 21.38 -4.74
CA THR A 478 -7.49 22.54 -3.84
C THR A 478 -7.73 22.18 -2.38
N ALA A 479 -8.66 21.26 -2.09
CA ALA A 479 -8.86 20.74 -0.74
C ALA A 479 -7.68 19.84 -0.33
N PHE A 480 -7.21 18.99 -1.25
CA PHE A 480 -6.06 18.12 -1.04
C PHE A 480 -4.77 18.90 -0.76
N ALA A 481 -4.47 19.92 -1.56
CA ALA A 481 -3.30 20.78 -1.40
C ALA A 481 -3.30 21.53 -0.06
N ARG A 482 -4.47 22.00 0.40
CA ARG A 482 -4.59 22.66 1.71
C ARG A 482 -4.23 21.75 2.89
N VAL A 483 -4.53 20.45 2.79
CA VAL A 483 -4.24 19.50 3.87
C VAL A 483 -2.82 18.93 3.77
N THR A 484 -2.28 18.79 2.55
CA THR A 484 -0.99 18.11 2.32
C THR A 484 0.19 19.04 2.07
N GLY A 485 -0.07 20.32 1.77
CA GLY A 485 0.95 21.28 1.34
C GLY A 485 1.46 21.04 -0.09
N ALA A 486 0.70 20.34 -0.94
CA ALA A 486 1.07 20.12 -2.33
C ALA A 486 0.98 21.41 -3.16
N GLU A 487 1.98 21.68 -3.99
CA GLU A 487 2.05 22.88 -4.83
C GLU A 487 2.20 22.52 -6.31
N ILE A 488 1.39 23.13 -7.18
CA ILE A 488 1.54 22.96 -8.63
C ILE A 488 2.79 23.69 -9.10
N THR A 489 3.72 22.96 -9.69
CA THR A 489 4.98 23.49 -10.22
C THR A 489 4.91 23.79 -11.71
N ARG A 490 4.00 23.12 -12.44
CA ARG A 490 3.77 23.29 -13.88
C ARG A 490 2.31 22.99 -14.21
N GLY A 491 1.70 23.75 -15.12
CA GLY A 491 0.31 23.54 -15.56
C GLY A 491 -0.71 24.13 -14.57
N ARG A 492 -1.87 23.49 -14.44
CA ARG A 492 -3.02 23.94 -13.65
C ARG A 492 -3.70 22.78 -12.90
N PRO A 493 -4.55 23.03 -11.88
CA PRO A 493 -5.38 21.98 -11.30
C PRO A 493 -6.41 21.46 -12.33
N PRO A 494 -6.96 20.25 -12.13
CA PRO A 494 -7.95 19.71 -13.05
C PRO A 494 -9.29 20.43 -12.90
N ASP A 495 -9.92 20.77 -14.02
CA ASP A 495 -11.20 21.48 -14.12
C ASP A 495 -12.38 20.52 -14.43
N GLY A 496 -12.09 19.31 -14.92
CA GLY A 496 -13.11 18.32 -15.27
C GLY A 496 -12.62 16.86 -15.17
N PRO A 497 -13.53 15.87 -15.22
CA PRO A 497 -13.23 14.47 -14.93
C PRO A 497 -12.33 13.77 -15.97
N GLY A 498 -12.05 14.40 -17.10
CA GLY A 498 -11.08 13.94 -18.11
C GLY A 498 -9.65 14.43 -17.86
N GLU A 499 -9.40 15.17 -16.78
CA GLU A 499 -8.11 15.78 -16.48
C GLU A 499 -7.54 15.26 -15.17
N ALA A 500 -6.22 15.29 -15.05
CA ALA A 500 -5.49 14.85 -13.87
C ALA A 500 -4.27 15.73 -13.62
N VAL A 501 -3.79 15.72 -12.38
CA VAL A 501 -2.49 16.27 -12.01
C VAL A 501 -1.63 15.21 -11.36
N ILE A 502 -0.36 15.17 -11.74
CA ILE A 502 0.57 14.12 -11.35
C ILE A 502 1.66 14.68 -10.43
N GLY A 503 2.05 13.92 -9.41
CA GLY A 503 3.19 14.30 -8.58
C GLY A 503 4.51 14.18 -9.37
N ALA A 504 5.49 15.06 -9.10
CA ALA A 504 6.76 15.10 -9.83
C ALA A 504 7.59 13.82 -9.67
N GLY A 505 7.41 13.12 -8.54
CA GLY A 505 7.95 11.79 -8.27
C GLY A 505 7.34 10.75 -9.20
N LEU A 506 6.00 10.66 -9.23
CA LEU A 506 5.28 9.69 -10.06
C LEU A 506 5.44 9.94 -11.56
N ALA A 507 5.40 11.20 -12.00
CA ALA A 507 5.58 11.58 -13.41
C ALA A 507 6.84 10.97 -14.01
N ARG A 508 7.94 11.09 -13.28
CA ARG A 508 9.23 10.50 -13.66
C ARG A 508 9.27 8.97 -13.51
N THR A 509 8.52 8.38 -12.59
CA THR A 509 8.42 6.91 -12.41
C THR A 509 7.71 6.28 -13.61
N LEU A 510 6.56 6.84 -13.99
CA LEU A 510 5.76 6.39 -15.14
C LEU A 510 6.32 6.86 -16.49
N GLY A 511 7.22 7.85 -16.50
CA GLY A 511 7.74 8.46 -17.72
C GLY A 511 6.71 9.30 -18.46
N VAL A 512 5.84 10.00 -17.70
CA VAL A 512 4.71 10.80 -18.20
C VAL A 512 4.99 12.27 -17.95
N ASP A 513 4.77 13.11 -18.96
CA ASP A 513 4.95 14.55 -18.92
C ASP A 513 3.60 15.31 -18.95
N HIS A 514 3.68 16.62 -18.74
CA HIS A 514 2.51 17.50 -18.88
C HIS A 514 2.02 17.53 -20.33
N GLY A 515 0.71 17.33 -20.53
CA GLY A 515 0.05 17.23 -21.84
C GLY A 515 -0.07 15.80 -22.37
N ASP A 516 0.52 14.81 -21.68
CA ASP A 516 0.33 13.41 -22.03
C ASP A 516 -1.04 12.90 -21.55
N GLU A 517 -1.60 11.91 -22.26
CA GLU A 517 -2.78 11.19 -21.81
C GLU A 517 -2.41 9.81 -21.25
N ILE A 518 -2.93 9.48 -20.07
CA ILE A 518 -2.75 8.18 -19.42
C ILE A 518 -4.08 7.45 -19.30
N THR A 519 -4.08 6.15 -19.61
CA THR A 519 -5.21 5.27 -19.35
C THR A 519 -5.19 4.87 -17.87
N ILE A 520 -6.36 4.88 -17.23
CA ILE A 520 -6.55 4.43 -15.85
C ILE A 520 -7.62 3.36 -15.80
N GLY A 521 -7.53 2.51 -14.79
CA GLY A 521 -8.47 1.42 -14.55
C GLY A 521 -9.28 1.64 -13.28
N GLY A 522 -10.11 0.66 -12.95
CA GLY A 522 -10.76 0.60 -11.65
C GLY A 522 -9.83 0.20 -10.53
N SER A 523 -10.27 0.32 -9.28
CA SER A 523 -9.52 -0.16 -8.11
C SER A 523 -10.08 -1.49 -7.62
N VAL A 524 -11.34 -1.51 -7.19
CA VAL A 524 -12.02 -2.72 -6.66
C VAL A 524 -13.22 -3.12 -7.51
N SER A 525 -13.62 -2.28 -8.45
CA SER A 525 -14.66 -2.54 -9.44
C SER A 525 -14.11 -2.21 -10.82
N PRO A 526 -14.50 -2.93 -11.89
CA PRO A 526 -13.98 -2.70 -13.22
C PRO A 526 -14.36 -1.32 -13.77
N LEU A 527 -13.38 -0.64 -14.36
CA LEU A 527 -13.49 0.66 -15.03
C LEU A 527 -12.35 0.79 -16.04
N VAL A 528 -12.59 1.51 -17.14
CA VAL A 528 -11.58 2.07 -18.02
C VAL A 528 -11.84 3.55 -18.17
N ASP A 529 -10.80 4.35 -18.05
CA ASP A 529 -10.86 5.75 -18.38
C ASP A 529 -9.53 6.23 -18.95
N ARG A 530 -9.52 7.43 -19.51
CA ARG A 530 -8.32 8.09 -20.02
C ARG A 530 -8.35 9.56 -19.65
N VAL A 531 -7.26 10.03 -19.05
CA VAL A 531 -7.13 11.38 -18.51
C VAL A 531 -5.90 12.09 -19.05
N GLU A 532 -6.04 13.38 -19.31
CA GLU A 532 -4.93 14.27 -19.70
C GLU A 532 -4.21 14.79 -18.45
N ILE A 533 -2.88 14.78 -18.46
CA ILE A 533 -2.07 15.39 -17.42
C ILE A 533 -1.96 16.91 -17.65
N VAL A 534 -2.85 17.67 -17.00
CA VAL A 534 -2.91 19.15 -17.13
C VAL A 534 -2.00 19.90 -16.16
N GLY A 535 -1.33 19.18 -15.25
CA GLY A 535 -0.44 19.77 -14.26
C GLY A 535 0.48 18.78 -13.56
N VAL A 536 1.62 19.29 -13.09
CA VAL A 536 2.59 18.56 -12.27
C VAL A 536 2.76 19.28 -10.93
N TYR A 537 2.54 18.58 -9.83
CA TYR A 537 2.70 19.13 -8.48
C TYR A 537 3.92 18.56 -7.76
N ALA A 538 4.41 19.29 -6.76
CA ALA A 538 5.44 18.83 -5.83
C ALA A 538 4.84 18.72 -4.43
N ALA A 539 5.17 17.64 -3.72
CA ALA A 539 4.79 17.43 -2.33
C ALA A 539 5.90 16.70 -1.55
N SER A 540 5.70 16.50 -0.24
CA SER A 540 6.66 15.77 0.59
C SER A 540 6.36 14.28 0.68
N GLY A 541 7.41 13.46 0.66
CA GLY A 541 7.33 12.00 0.81
C GLY A 541 6.44 11.34 -0.24
N ALA A 542 5.71 10.31 0.17
CA ALA A 542 4.85 9.51 -0.72
C ALA A 542 3.67 10.27 -1.34
N ILE A 543 3.42 11.53 -0.95
CA ILE A 543 2.40 12.37 -1.59
C ILE A 543 2.86 12.84 -2.99
N ASP A 544 4.18 12.96 -3.21
CA ASP A 544 4.78 13.34 -4.51
C ASP A 544 4.71 12.24 -5.56
N ASP A 545 4.36 11.03 -5.14
CA ASP A 545 4.31 9.82 -5.97
C ASP A 545 2.85 9.36 -6.22
N GLN A 546 1.92 10.31 -6.36
CA GLN A 546 0.49 10.02 -6.57
C GLN A 546 -0.07 10.76 -7.80
N LEU A 547 -1.12 10.17 -8.38
CA LEU A 547 -1.93 10.79 -9.43
C LEU A 547 -3.23 11.30 -8.80
N ILE A 548 -3.58 12.56 -8.99
CA ILE A 548 -4.81 13.15 -8.46
C ILE A 548 -5.77 13.41 -9.63
N VAL A 549 -6.97 12.84 -9.53
CA VAL A 549 -8.08 13.05 -10.46
C VAL A 549 -9.29 13.60 -9.70
N PRO A 550 -10.23 14.27 -10.38
CA PRO A 550 -11.54 14.55 -9.80
C PRO A 550 -12.22 13.27 -9.31
N ARG A 551 -13.06 13.40 -8.28
CA ARG A 551 -13.67 12.23 -7.62
C ARG A 551 -14.56 11.44 -8.58
N GLU A 552 -15.25 12.17 -9.46
CA GLU A 552 -16.18 11.67 -10.46
C GLU A 552 -15.50 10.72 -11.45
N THR A 553 -14.20 10.92 -11.72
CA THR A 553 -13.40 10.09 -12.63
C THR A 553 -13.26 8.66 -12.11
N ILE A 554 -13.03 8.46 -10.82
CA ILE A 554 -12.68 7.15 -10.25
C ILE A 554 -13.76 6.54 -9.34
N ALA A 555 -14.74 7.33 -8.90
CA ALA A 555 -15.80 6.86 -8.01
C ALA A 555 -16.49 5.56 -8.47
N PRO A 556 -16.83 5.38 -9.78
CA PRO A 556 -17.46 4.14 -10.25
C PRO A 556 -16.55 2.89 -10.12
N GLY A 557 -15.23 3.06 -10.23
CA GLY A 557 -14.24 1.98 -10.16
C GLY A 557 -13.72 1.69 -8.74
N ALA A 558 -14.06 2.53 -7.75
CA ALA A 558 -13.61 2.41 -6.37
C ALA A 558 -14.76 2.30 -5.37
N VAL A 559 -15.70 3.24 -5.35
CA VAL A 559 -16.75 3.32 -4.32
C VAL A 559 -18.13 2.86 -4.77
N GLY A 560 -18.36 2.71 -6.08
CA GLY A 560 -19.66 2.29 -6.65
C GLY A 560 -20.61 3.46 -6.95
N GLY A 561 -20.12 4.71 -6.97
CA GLY A 561 -20.90 5.93 -7.28
C GLY A 561 -21.35 6.74 -6.05
N GLY A 562 -22.00 7.88 -6.30
CA GLY A 562 -22.50 8.81 -5.28
C GLY A 562 -21.42 9.70 -4.63
N ASP A 563 -21.83 10.52 -3.65
CA ASP A 563 -20.92 11.45 -2.96
C ASP A 563 -20.07 10.77 -1.87
N GLN A 564 -19.71 9.51 -2.07
CA GLN A 564 -18.97 8.70 -1.10
C GLN A 564 -17.45 8.78 -1.32
N VAL A 565 -16.70 8.65 -0.23
CA VAL A 565 -15.22 8.63 -0.22
C VAL A 565 -14.68 7.56 0.74
N HIS A 566 -13.43 7.15 0.52
CA HIS A 566 -12.78 6.18 1.40
C HIS A 566 -12.36 6.82 2.72
N VAL A 567 -11.81 8.03 2.66
CA VAL A 567 -11.31 8.74 3.84
C VAL A 567 -11.58 10.23 3.74
N ILE A 568 -11.70 10.89 4.88
CA ILE A 568 -11.58 12.35 4.97
C ILE A 568 -10.27 12.65 5.66
N ARG A 569 -9.32 13.23 4.93
CA ARG A 569 -8.05 13.66 5.49
C ARG A 569 -8.20 15.03 6.12
N THR A 570 -7.66 15.22 7.31
CA THR A 570 -7.61 16.52 7.99
C THR A 570 -6.17 16.96 8.19
N GLU A 571 -5.96 18.27 8.34
CA GLU A 571 -4.72 18.75 8.96
C GLU A 571 -4.56 18.12 10.35
N GLY A 572 -3.33 17.80 10.75
CA GLY A 572 -3.03 17.03 11.95
C GLY A 572 -3.48 17.73 13.23
N LEU A 573 -4.73 17.52 13.61
CA LEU A 573 -5.18 17.68 14.99
C LEU A 573 -4.68 16.43 15.71
N GLY A 574 -3.84 16.58 16.74
CA GLY A 574 -3.52 15.43 17.60
C GLY A 574 -4.80 14.79 18.13
N ALA A 575 -4.75 13.56 18.65
CA ALA A 575 -5.90 12.96 19.35
C ALA A 575 -6.46 13.91 20.45
N ASP A 576 -5.60 14.78 20.99
CA ASP A 576 -5.93 15.84 21.97
C ASP A 576 -6.47 17.14 21.33
N GLY A 577 -6.25 17.39 20.03
CA GLY A 577 -6.66 18.61 19.33
C GLY A 577 -8.15 18.70 19.05
N LEU A 578 -8.81 17.55 18.86
CA LEU A 578 -10.29 17.46 18.85
C LEU A 578 -10.86 17.54 20.28
N GLY A 579 -10.06 17.28 21.31
CA GLY A 579 -10.43 17.50 22.72
C GLY A 579 -10.29 18.96 23.15
N ASN A 580 -9.29 19.68 22.65
CA ASN A 580 -9.00 21.08 23.00
C ASN A 580 -9.74 22.12 22.14
N ALA A 581 -10.49 21.72 21.11
CA ALA A 581 -11.51 22.56 20.49
C ALA A 581 -12.72 22.78 21.42
N THR A 582 -12.69 22.17 22.61
CA THR A 582 -13.72 22.22 23.63
C THR A 582 -13.14 22.86 24.89
N ASP A 583 -13.63 24.07 25.17
CA ASP A 583 -13.50 24.74 26.46
C ASP A 583 -13.78 23.70 27.59
N PRO A 584 -12.96 23.61 28.66
CA PRO A 584 -13.15 22.65 29.77
C PRO A 584 -14.40 22.91 30.63
N GLY A 585 -15.31 23.78 30.18
CA GLY A 585 -16.59 24.01 30.82
C GLY A 585 -17.55 22.82 30.68
N PRO A 586 -18.74 22.91 31.29
CA PRO A 586 -19.75 21.86 31.21
C PRO A 586 -20.22 21.63 29.77
N GLN A 587 -19.91 20.44 29.24
CA GLN A 587 -20.26 20.03 27.88
C GLN A 587 -21.44 19.07 27.93
N LEU A 588 -22.63 19.63 28.16
CA LEU A 588 -23.87 18.87 28.06
C LEU A 588 -24.22 18.73 26.59
N ILE A 589 -24.04 17.55 26.01
CA ILE A 589 -24.45 17.24 24.63
C ILE A 589 -25.75 16.43 24.64
N VAL A 590 -26.59 16.66 23.65
CA VAL A 590 -27.68 15.70 23.35
C VAL A 590 -26.99 14.46 22.79
N THR A 591 -27.37 13.27 23.26
CA THR A 591 -26.79 12.00 22.82
C THR A 591 -27.79 11.12 22.10
N ARG A 592 -29.09 11.39 22.22
CA ARG A 592 -30.13 10.64 21.51
C ARG A 592 -31.39 11.46 21.39
N LEU A 593 -32.05 11.36 20.23
CA LEU A 593 -33.42 11.81 20.01
C LEU A 593 -34.26 10.65 19.49
N SER A 594 -35.25 10.25 20.27
CA SER A 594 -36.24 9.22 19.90
C SER A 594 -37.60 9.88 19.76
N ALA A 595 -38.26 9.61 18.64
CA ALA A 595 -39.64 9.98 18.36
C ALA A 595 -40.29 8.87 17.52
N PRO A 596 -41.62 8.67 17.59
CA PRO A 596 -42.31 7.73 16.70
C PRO A 596 -42.27 8.22 15.25
N ASP A 597 -42.21 7.30 14.28
CA ASP A 597 -42.15 7.64 12.85
C ASP A 597 -43.46 8.28 12.35
N SER A 598 -44.60 7.80 12.87
CA SER A 598 -45.90 8.40 12.68
C SER A 598 -46.72 8.45 13.98
N VAL A 599 -47.66 9.38 14.05
CA VAL A 599 -48.63 9.51 15.14
C VAL A 599 -49.95 10.00 14.57
N ASP A 600 -51.06 9.50 15.10
CA ASP A 600 -52.38 9.95 14.65
C ASP A 600 -52.66 11.40 15.11
N VAL A 601 -53.43 12.14 14.30
CA VAL A 601 -53.93 13.47 14.66
C VAL A 601 -54.64 13.39 16.02
N GLY A 602 -54.20 14.22 16.97
CA GLY A 602 -54.76 14.23 18.32
C GLY A 602 -54.18 13.20 19.29
N GLU A 603 -53.32 12.28 18.85
CA GLU A 603 -52.51 11.47 19.76
C GLU A 603 -51.24 12.23 20.20
N SER A 604 -50.66 11.85 21.35
CA SER A 604 -49.45 12.48 21.87
C SER A 604 -48.21 11.69 21.44
N ALA A 605 -47.37 12.31 20.60
CA ALA A 605 -46.06 11.77 20.28
C ALA A 605 -45.14 11.89 21.50
N ARG A 606 -44.60 10.76 21.98
CA ARG A 606 -43.58 10.74 23.04
C ARG A 606 -42.20 10.94 22.42
N ILE A 607 -41.62 12.12 22.66
CA ILE A 607 -40.28 12.49 22.23
C ILE A 607 -39.35 12.34 23.44
N ALA A 608 -38.35 11.47 23.34
CA ALA A 608 -37.35 11.29 24.38
C ALA A 608 -36.00 11.86 23.91
N VAL A 609 -35.44 12.77 24.69
CA VAL A 609 -34.14 13.41 24.44
C VAL A 609 -33.17 13.01 25.54
N GLU A 610 -32.14 12.26 25.18
CA GLU A 610 -31.07 11.88 26.10
C GLU A 610 -29.97 12.94 26.06
N LEU A 611 -29.47 13.35 27.23
CA LEU A 611 -28.37 14.28 27.37
C LEU A 611 -27.30 13.65 28.23
N ARG A 612 -26.05 13.93 27.90
CA ARG A 612 -24.89 13.53 28.70
C ARG A 612 -23.96 14.72 28.89
N ASN A 613 -23.46 14.88 30.11
CA ASN A 613 -22.33 15.76 30.35
C ASN A 613 -21.03 15.00 30.04
N VAL A 614 -20.35 15.38 28.96
CA VAL A 614 -19.04 14.82 28.58
C VAL A 614 -17.87 15.64 29.11
N GLY A 615 -18.16 16.78 29.76
CA GLY A 615 -17.17 17.60 30.45
C GLY A 615 -16.82 17.06 31.83
N GLU A 616 -15.69 17.54 32.37
CA GLU A 616 -15.19 17.16 33.70
C GLU A 616 -15.84 17.95 34.85
N GLU A 617 -16.61 19.00 34.53
CA GLU A 617 -17.34 19.82 35.51
C GLU A 617 -18.85 19.67 35.36
N ALA A 618 -19.57 19.76 36.48
CA ALA A 618 -21.03 19.83 36.48
C ALA A 618 -21.50 21.12 35.80
N GLY A 619 -22.62 21.07 35.09
CA GLY A 619 -23.23 22.30 34.61
C GLY A 619 -24.62 22.15 34.03
N SER A 620 -25.11 23.28 33.50
CA SER A 620 -26.49 23.42 33.09
C SER A 620 -26.59 23.84 31.63
N ARG A 621 -27.46 23.19 30.86
CA ARG A 621 -27.79 23.54 29.49
C ARG A 621 -29.29 23.77 29.36
N ARG A 622 -29.66 24.80 28.60
CA ARG A 622 -31.03 24.97 28.12
C ARG A 622 -31.19 24.05 26.91
N LEU A 623 -31.85 22.90 27.11
CA LEU A 623 -32.28 22.05 26.02
C LEU A 623 -33.40 22.76 25.28
N GLU A 624 -33.21 22.97 23.97
CA GLU A 624 -34.26 23.43 23.08
C GLU A 624 -34.65 22.29 22.15
N VAL A 625 -35.94 21.95 22.17
CA VAL A 625 -36.56 20.98 21.28
C VAL A 625 -37.55 21.72 20.41
N ARG A 626 -37.25 21.82 19.12
CA ARG A 626 -38.13 22.42 18.13
C ARG A 626 -38.98 21.32 17.50
N VAL A 627 -40.29 21.45 17.53
CA VAL A 627 -41.22 20.56 16.81
C VAL A 627 -41.97 21.41 15.81
N GLY A 628 -41.68 21.27 14.51
CA GLY A 628 -42.19 22.18 13.49
C GLY A 628 -41.76 23.63 13.77
N ASN A 629 -42.71 24.56 13.89
CA ASN A 629 -42.40 25.97 14.17
C ASN A 629 -42.40 26.32 15.66
N GLU A 630 -42.66 25.36 16.54
CA GLU A 630 -42.74 25.60 17.98
C GLU A 630 -41.48 25.12 18.67
N THR A 631 -40.92 25.95 19.55
CA THR A 631 -39.73 25.60 20.32
C THR A 631 -40.09 25.46 21.79
N ARG A 632 -39.76 24.31 22.38
CA ARG A 632 -39.88 24.04 23.82
C ARG A 632 -38.49 24.04 24.43
N SER A 633 -38.33 24.76 25.52
CA SER A 633 -37.05 24.83 26.23
C SER A 633 -37.14 24.29 27.65
N ARG A 634 -36.19 23.46 28.06
CA ARG A 634 -36.06 22.97 29.45
C ARG A 634 -34.62 23.12 29.92
N ARG A 635 -34.41 23.64 31.12
CA ARG A 635 -33.08 23.65 31.73
C ARG A 635 -32.79 22.27 32.33
N VAL A 636 -31.63 21.72 32.00
CA VAL A 636 -31.14 20.42 32.48
C VAL A 636 -29.78 20.65 33.13
N GLU A 637 -29.61 20.11 34.33
CA GLU A 637 -28.36 20.15 35.08
C GLU A 637 -27.84 18.72 35.21
N LEU A 638 -26.54 18.53 34.94
CA LEU A 638 -25.88 17.24 34.96
C LEU A 638 -24.50 17.36 35.60
N ASP A 639 -24.20 16.42 36.49
CA ASP A 639 -22.85 16.21 37.02
C ASP A 639 -21.91 15.67 35.93
N ALA A 640 -20.60 15.72 36.18
CA ALA A 640 -19.60 15.23 35.24
C ALA A 640 -19.83 13.74 34.90
N GLY A 641 -19.95 13.42 33.61
CA GLY A 641 -20.22 12.08 33.13
C GLY A 641 -21.67 11.59 33.30
N GLU A 642 -22.57 12.39 33.90
CA GLU A 642 -23.98 12.01 34.13
C GLU A 642 -24.79 12.03 32.82
N THR A 643 -25.71 11.07 32.71
CA THR A 643 -26.66 10.95 31.60
C THR A 643 -28.10 11.05 32.14
N THR A 644 -28.95 11.81 31.46
CA THR A 644 -30.39 11.89 31.78
C THR A 644 -31.25 11.81 30.53
N THR A 645 -32.52 11.44 30.68
CA THR A 645 -33.50 11.44 29.59
C THR A 645 -34.64 12.42 29.92
N VAL A 646 -34.86 13.37 29.02
CA VAL A 646 -35.96 14.33 29.05
C VAL A 646 -37.04 13.87 28.09
N THR A 647 -38.18 13.47 28.63
CA THR A 647 -39.36 13.12 27.81
C THR A 647 -40.29 14.32 27.66
N LEU A 648 -40.74 14.55 26.43
CA LEU A 648 -41.71 15.56 26.02
C LEU A 648 -42.87 14.83 25.33
N SER A 649 -44.09 15.24 25.64
CA SER A 649 -45.28 14.76 24.94
C SER A 649 -45.84 15.90 24.12
N GLU A 650 -45.87 15.74 22.80
CA GLU A 650 -46.35 16.76 21.87
C GLU A 650 -47.59 16.24 21.13
N ARG A 651 -48.63 17.08 21.04
CA ARG A 651 -49.89 16.73 20.36
C ARG A 651 -50.09 17.68 19.19
N ARG A 652 -50.36 17.12 18.02
CA ARG A 652 -50.59 17.89 16.78
C ARG A 652 -52.03 17.72 16.32
N THR A 653 -52.63 18.83 15.92
CA THR A 653 -54.04 18.91 15.49
C THR A 653 -54.19 19.08 13.98
N ARG A 654 -53.08 19.18 13.26
CA ARG A 654 -53.04 19.26 11.79
C ARG A 654 -52.18 18.13 11.27
N THR A 655 -52.65 17.46 10.24
CA THR A 655 -51.85 16.49 9.48
C THR A 655 -50.64 17.18 8.87
N GLY A 656 -49.58 16.40 8.63
CA GLY A 656 -48.37 16.90 7.99
C GLY A 656 -47.11 16.35 8.63
N THR A 657 -45.98 16.71 8.03
CA THR A 657 -44.66 16.26 8.44
C THR A 657 -44.05 17.29 9.38
N TYR A 658 -43.72 16.87 10.60
CA TYR A 658 -43.15 17.75 11.61
C TYR A 658 -41.71 17.34 11.92
N SER A 659 -40.79 18.25 11.64
CA SER A 659 -39.39 18.15 12.04
C SER A 659 -39.28 18.35 13.56
N VAL A 660 -38.77 17.35 14.26
CA VAL A 660 -38.38 17.39 15.68
C VAL A 660 -36.87 17.56 15.72
N VAL A 661 -36.39 18.70 16.18
CA VAL A 661 -34.96 19.01 16.30
C VAL A 661 -34.60 19.22 17.75
N ALA A 662 -33.58 18.50 18.22
CA ALA A 662 -32.98 18.68 19.54
C ALA A 662 -31.46 18.65 19.41
N GLY A 663 -30.80 19.82 19.48
CA GLY A 663 -29.38 19.92 19.17
C GLY A 663 -29.10 19.57 17.70
N PRO A 664 -28.12 18.68 17.39
CA PRO A 664 -27.83 18.25 16.02
C PRO A 664 -28.78 17.17 15.49
N PHE A 665 -29.66 16.61 16.33
CA PHE A 665 -30.53 15.52 15.94
C PHE A 665 -31.83 16.05 15.37
N GLU A 666 -32.18 15.57 14.19
CA GLU A 666 -33.47 15.79 13.55
C GLU A 666 -34.18 14.46 13.35
N ARG A 667 -35.44 14.39 13.79
CA ARG A 667 -36.35 13.29 13.50
C ARG A 667 -37.59 13.86 12.86
N THR A 668 -38.12 13.12 11.90
CA THR A 668 -39.36 13.49 11.24
C THR A 668 -40.49 12.67 11.85
N VAL A 669 -41.50 13.34 12.40
CA VAL A 669 -42.73 12.69 12.86
C VAL A 669 -43.83 13.04 11.88
N ARG A 670 -44.38 12.03 11.20
CA ARG A 670 -45.53 12.24 10.33
C ARG A 670 -46.79 12.20 11.17
N VAL A 671 -47.51 13.32 11.24
CA VAL A 671 -48.83 13.33 11.87
C VAL A 671 -49.82 12.98 10.78
N THR A 672 -50.32 11.77 10.84
CA THR A 672 -51.26 11.23 9.88
C THR A 672 -52.67 11.24 10.47
N SER A 673 -53.65 11.27 9.59
CA SER A 673 -55.01 10.91 9.98
C SER A 673 -55.09 9.39 9.91
N GLU A 674 -55.72 8.74 10.89
CA GLU A 674 -56.01 7.28 10.86
C GLU A 674 -56.82 6.88 9.61
N THR A 675 -57.38 7.88 8.90
CA THR A 675 -58.14 7.77 7.66
C THR A 675 -57.38 8.24 6.41
N ALA A 676 -56.05 8.40 6.43
CA ALA A 676 -55.30 8.80 5.23
C ALA A 676 -54.85 7.61 4.37
N LEU A 677 -55.16 7.65 3.08
CA LEU A 677 -54.54 6.76 2.09
C LEU A 677 -53.06 7.14 1.91
N THR A 678 -52.19 6.14 1.72
CA THR A 678 -50.77 6.37 1.42
C THR A 678 -50.31 5.57 0.22
N LEU A 679 -49.32 6.11 -0.49
CA LEU A 679 -48.46 5.34 -1.38
C LEU A 679 -47.18 4.97 -0.61
N PRO A 680 -46.55 3.82 -0.90
CA PRO A 680 -45.23 3.51 -0.37
C PRO A 680 -44.22 4.62 -0.69
N PRO A 681 -43.27 4.94 0.20
CA PRO A 681 -42.19 5.89 -0.09
C PRO A 681 -41.36 5.52 -1.32
N GLU A 682 -41.26 4.23 -1.62
CA GLU A 682 -40.54 3.68 -2.79
C GLU A 682 -41.43 3.61 -4.04
N PHE A 683 -42.59 4.28 -4.05
CA PHE A 683 -43.44 4.36 -5.23
C PHE A 683 -42.72 5.17 -6.33
N PRO A 684 -42.70 4.71 -7.59
CA PRO A 684 -41.90 5.35 -8.63
C PRO A 684 -42.45 6.73 -9.01
N ASP A 685 -41.56 7.71 -9.06
CA ASP A 685 -41.86 9.08 -9.47
C ASP A 685 -41.74 9.29 -10.99
N ALA A 686 -41.11 8.35 -11.69
CA ALA A 686 -40.97 8.38 -13.15
C ALA A 686 -41.21 6.99 -13.76
N ALA A 687 -41.64 6.98 -15.03
CA ALA A 687 -41.91 5.73 -15.74
C ALA A 687 -41.73 5.86 -17.25
N PRO A 688 -41.33 4.78 -17.94
CA PRO A 688 -41.23 4.79 -19.39
C PRO A 688 -42.63 4.86 -20.05
N PRO A 689 -42.75 5.44 -21.25
CA PRO A 689 -44.01 5.48 -21.99
C PRO A 689 -44.56 4.08 -22.26
N ARG A 690 -45.89 3.95 -22.30
CA ARG A 690 -46.62 2.68 -22.49
C ARG A 690 -46.33 1.61 -21.43
N ALA A 691 -45.73 1.96 -20.29
CA ALA A 691 -45.58 1.02 -19.18
C ALA A 691 -46.91 0.82 -18.44
N THR A 692 -47.00 -0.28 -17.70
CA THR A 692 -48.13 -0.57 -16.82
C THR A 692 -47.68 -0.44 -15.38
N LEU A 693 -48.31 0.46 -14.63
CA LEU A 693 -48.01 0.74 -13.23
C LEU A 693 -49.09 0.15 -12.32
N LEU A 694 -48.69 -0.40 -11.18
CA LEU A 694 -49.59 -0.90 -10.16
C LEU A 694 -49.66 0.10 -9.00
N VAL A 695 -50.82 0.72 -8.83
CA VAL A 695 -51.06 1.74 -7.79
C VAL A 695 -51.79 1.09 -6.62
N PRO A 696 -51.15 0.91 -5.45
CA PRO A 696 -51.83 0.41 -4.26
C PRO A 696 -52.71 1.49 -3.63
N ALA A 697 -53.89 1.08 -3.17
CA ALA A 697 -54.81 1.86 -2.36
C ALA A 697 -54.83 1.30 -0.94
N THR A 698 -53.79 1.66 -0.17
CA THR A 698 -53.56 1.13 1.18
C THR A 698 -53.49 2.24 2.21
N THR A 699 -53.80 1.90 3.46
CA THR A 699 -53.49 2.76 4.61
C THR A 699 -52.00 2.68 4.97
N GLU A 700 -51.53 3.51 5.92
CA GLU A 700 -50.13 3.52 6.39
C GLU A 700 -49.66 2.15 6.95
N ASN A 701 -50.58 1.34 7.47
CA ASN A 701 -50.32 -0.02 7.94
C ASN A 701 -50.32 -1.08 6.82
N GLY A 702 -50.35 -0.67 5.55
CA GLY A 702 -50.35 -1.56 4.39
C GLY A 702 -51.66 -2.34 4.21
N THR A 703 -52.75 -1.91 4.88
CA THR A 703 -54.05 -2.57 4.76
C THR A 703 -54.77 -2.07 3.51
N PRO A 704 -55.20 -2.96 2.60
CA PRO A 704 -56.01 -2.57 1.44
C PRO A 704 -57.32 -1.90 1.87
N VAL A 705 -57.69 -0.80 1.22
CA VAL A 705 -58.95 -0.09 1.50
C VAL A 705 -60.04 -0.54 0.53
N GLU A 706 -61.09 -1.14 1.07
CA GLU A 706 -62.25 -1.58 0.28
C GLU A 706 -63.01 -0.38 -0.33
N GLY A 707 -63.41 -0.50 -1.59
CA GLY A 707 -64.13 0.57 -2.29
C GLY A 707 -63.27 1.77 -2.71
N ALA A 708 -61.94 1.67 -2.62
CA ALA A 708 -61.03 2.68 -3.14
C ALA A 708 -61.19 2.87 -4.67
N ARG A 709 -60.97 4.08 -5.13
CA ARG A 709 -60.90 4.46 -6.55
C ARG A 709 -59.58 5.14 -6.83
N VAL A 710 -58.89 4.67 -7.85
CA VAL A 710 -57.72 5.33 -8.43
C VAL A 710 -58.18 6.11 -9.66
N THR A 711 -57.70 7.34 -9.80
CA THR A 711 -57.88 8.17 -10.99
C THR A 711 -56.51 8.50 -11.56
N PHE A 712 -56.35 8.32 -12.86
CA PHE A 712 -55.14 8.66 -13.62
C PHE A 712 -55.51 9.73 -14.65
N ASP A 713 -54.91 10.92 -14.53
CA ASP A 713 -55.25 12.09 -15.37
C ASP A 713 -56.77 12.35 -15.45
N GLY A 714 -57.44 12.30 -14.29
CA GLY A 714 -58.89 12.46 -14.17
C GLY A 714 -59.73 11.27 -14.62
N THR A 715 -59.14 10.25 -15.24
CA THR A 715 -59.84 9.04 -15.70
C THR A 715 -59.90 7.99 -14.58
N PRO A 716 -61.08 7.47 -14.20
CA PRO A 716 -61.20 6.44 -13.17
C PRO A 716 -60.67 5.09 -13.66
N ILE A 717 -59.80 4.47 -12.86
CA ILE A 717 -59.21 3.15 -13.06
C ILE A 717 -59.81 2.18 -12.03
N PRO A 718 -60.30 0.99 -12.45
CA PRO A 718 -60.83 0.00 -11.51
C PRO A 718 -59.73 -0.52 -10.57
N VAL A 719 -60.08 -0.64 -9.30
CA VAL A 719 -59.23 -1.22 -8.25
C VAL A 719 -59.65 -2.68 -8.02
N SER A 720 -58.68 -3.58 -7.92
CA SER A 720 -58.94 -5.00 -7.64
C SER A 720 -59.44 -5.20 -6.20
N GLN A 721 -59.91 -6.42 -5.89
CA GLN A 721 -60.25 -6.80 -4.51
C GLN A 721 -59.04 -6.81 -3.56
N GLU A 722 -57.82 -6.81 -4.12
CA GLU A 722 -56.56 -6.71 -3.37
C GLU A 722 -56.14 -5.25 -3.12
N GLY A 723 -56.98 -4.28 -3.53
CA GLY A 723 -56.72 -2.86 -3.34
C GLY A 723 -55.66 -2.29 -4.28
N VAL A 724 -55.47 -2.88 -5.47
CA VAL A 724 -54.46 -2.43 -6.45
C VAL A 724 -55.13 -2.04 -7.76
N ALA A 725 -54.77 -0.88 -8.31
CA ALA A 725 -55.20 -0.43 -9.63
C ALA A 725 -54.08 -0.63 -10.66
N THR A 726 -54.43 -1.19 -11.81
CA THR A 726 -53.50 -1.36 -12.93
C THR A 726 -53.65 -0.20 -13.90
N VAL A 727 -52.69 0.73 -13.88
CA VAL A 727 -52.70 1.97 -14.64
C VAL A 727 -51.81 1.84 -15.88
N PRO A 728 -52.38 1.84 -17.10
CA PRO A 728 -51.59 1.95 -18.33
C PRO A 728 -51.14 3.40 -18.53
N LEU A 729 -49.84 3.61 -18.67
CA LEU A 729 -49.27 4.93 -18.88
C LEU A 729 -49.29 5.33 -20.36
N PRO A 730 -49.47 6.62 -20.68
CA PRO A 730 -49.57 7.12 -22.04
C PRO A 730 -48.24 7.02 -22.79
N GLU A 731 -48.30 7.22 -24.11
CA GLU A 731 -47.12 7.31 -24.96
C GLU A 731 -46.48 8.70 -24.92
N GLU A 732 -47.30 9.74 -24.73
CA GLU A 732 -46.83 11.12 -24.68
C GLU A 732 -46.04 11.36 -23.39
N PRO A 733 -44.82 11.91 -23.47
CA PRO A 733 -44.08 12.33 -22.28
C PRO A 733 -44.78 13.49 -21.59
N GLY A 734 -44.79 13.49 -20.26
CA GLY A 734 -45.45 14.51 -19.47
C GLY A 734 -45.60 14.13 -18.01
N GLU A 735 -46.14 15.04 -17.23
CA GLU A 735 -46.48 14.82 -15.83
C GLU A 735 -47.96 14.45 -15.72
N TYR A 736 -48.24 13.29 -15.14
CA TYR A 736 -49.60 12.76 -15.03
C TYR A 736 -49.98 12.57 -13.55
N PRO A 737 -51.07 13.20 -13.07
CA PRO A 737 -51.49 13.04 -11.68
C PRO A 737 -52.17 11.68 -11.48
N ILE A 738 -51.73 10.97 -10.45
CA ILE A 738 -52.36 9.77 -9.89
C ILE A 738 -53.03 10.19 -8.59
N ARG A 739 -54.34 9.99 -8.49
CA ARG A 739 -55.10 10.30 -7.27
C ARG A 739 -55.86 9.08 -6.79
N VAL A 740 -55.62 8.70 -5.54
CA VAL A 740 -56.30 7.59 -4.85
C VAL A 740 -57.30 8.19 -3.86
N THR A 741 -58.53 7.69 -3.89
CA THR A 741 -59.65 8.15 -3.05
C THR A 741 -60.37 6.94 -2.49
N ALA A 742 -60.94 7.05 -1.29
CA ALA A 742 -61.83 6.02 -0.74
C ALA A 742 -62.91 6.67 0.15
N PRO A 743 -64.05 6.01 0.38
CA PRO A 743 -65.07 6.51 1.30
C PRO A 743 -64.48 6.70 2.71
N ASP A 744 -64.78 7.83 3.34
CA ASP A 744 -64.31 8.16 4.70
C ASP A 744 -62.77 8.16 4.87
N GLN A 745 -62.02 8.33 3.77
CA GLN A 745 -60.56 8.45 3.78
C GLN A 745 -60.09 9.76 3.12
N GLU A 746 -59.04 10.36 3.66
CA GLU A 746 -58.34 11.47 3.02
C GLU A 746 -57.61 10.98 1.75
N PRO A 747 -57.81 11.63 0.59
CA PRO A 747 -57.23 11.17 -0.67
C PRO A 747 -55.73 11.52 -0.77
N VAL A 748 -54.96 10.65 -1.40
CA VAL A 748 -53.55 10.91 -1.75
C VAL A 748 -53.43 11.20 -3.24
N THR A 749 -52.62 12.20 -3.58
CA THR A 749 -52.29 12.53 -4.97
C THR A 749 -50.79 12.55 -5.12
N THR A 750 -50.27 11.85 -6.12
CA THR A 750 -48.87 11.94 -6.57
C THR A 750 -48.86 12.25 -8.06
N THR A 751 -47.71 12.68 -8.58
CA THR A 751 -47.52 12.91 -10.02
C THR A 751 -46.47 11.92 -10.50
N ILE A 752 -46.76 11.21 -11.59
CA ILE A 752 -45.76 10.39 -12.26
C ILE A 752 -45.26 11.10 -13.52
N THR A 753 -43.94 11.19 -13.66
CA THR A 753 -43.30 11.74 -14.84
C THR A 753 -43.11 10.63 -15.87
N VAL A 754 -43.92 10.66 -16.93
CA VAL A 754 -43.74 9.75 -18.05
C VAL A 754 -42.67 10.33 -18.96
N THR A 755 -41.54 9.63 -19.08
CA THR A 755 -40.42 10.05 -19.91
C THR A 755 -39.71 8.85 -20.50
N PRO A 756 -39.27 8.89 -21.78
CA PRO A 756 -38.54 7.77 -22.39
C PRO A 756 -37.20 7.45 -21.72
N SER A 757 -36.72 8.34 -20.85
CA SER A 757 -35.52 8.19 -20.03
C SER A 757 -35.70 7.31 -18.80
N ALA A 758 -36.93 7.13 -18.34
CA ALA A 758 -37.19 6.47 -17.06
C ALA A 758 -37.12 4.96 -17.22
N GLU A 759 -36.40 4.31 -16.31
CA GLU A 759 -36.35 2.86 -16.22
C GLU A 759 -37.46 2.32 -15.30
N ARG A 760 -37.69 1.01 -15.39
CA ARG A 760 -38.59 0.31 -14.46
C ARG A 760 -37.82 -0.04 -13.19
N GLU A 761 -37.74 0.91 -12.27
CA GLU A 761 -37.09 0.72 -10.98
C GLU A 761 -37.96 -0.11 -10.02
N ILE A 762 -37.35 -1.01 -9.27
CA ILE A 762 -38.04 -1.70 -8.17
C ILE A 762 -37.99 -0.83 -6.92
N GLY A 763 -39.03 -0.88 -6.10
CA GLY A 763 -38.97 -0.27 -4.77
C GLY A 763 -38.08 -1.10 -3.86
N ALA A 764 -37.07 -0.50 -3.23
CA ALA A 764 -36.12 -1.21 -2.39
C ALA A 764 -35.88 -0.47 -1.07
N ARG A 765 -35.85 -1.21 0.04
CA ARG A 765 -35.55 -0.68 1.37
C ARG A 765 -34.74 -1.70 2.16
N VAL A 766 -33.75 -1.22 2.90
CA VAL A 766 -33.08 -2.01 3.93
C VAL A 766 -33.38 -1.39 5.29
N THR A 767 -33.70 -2.23 6.28
CA THR A 767 -33.87 -1.79 7.67
C THR A 767 -33.07 -2.67 8.63
N VAL A 768 -32.49 -2.04 9.63
CA VAL A 768 -31.65 -2.66 10.65
C VAL A 768 -32.27 -2.43 12.02
N GLU A 769 -32.62 -3.52 12.71
CA GLU A 769 -33.27 -3.47 14.02
C GLU A 769 -32.48 -4.22 15.09
N PRO A 770 -32.10 -3.59 16.21
CA PRO A 770 -32.23 -2.15 16.49
C PRO A 770 -31.21 -1.32 15.69
N SER A 771 -31.49 -0.04 15.45
CA SER A 771 -30.56 0.89 14.77
C SER A 771 -29.38 1.32 15.64
N SER A 772 -29.40 1.00 16.94
CA SER A 772 -28.25 1.14 17.83
C SER A 772 -28.20 0.03 18.88
N GLY A 773 -27.00 -0.25 19.38
CA GLY A 773 -26.76 -1.32 20.34
C GLY A 773 -25.48 -1.13 21.14
N SER A 774 -25.17 -2.12 21.98
CA SER A 774 -23.87 -2.26 22.67
C SER A 774 -22.97 -3.24 21.90
N PRO A 775 -21.68 -3.38 22.24
CA PRO A 775 -20.80 -4.38 21.64
C PRO A 775 -21.35 -5.81 21.59
N THR A 776 -22.33 -6.16 22.43
CA THR A 776 -22.94 -7.50 22.46
C THR A 776 -24.33 -7.56 21.82
N THR A 777 -24.85 -6.44 21.33
CA THR A 777 -26.17 -6.37 20.69
C THR A 777 -26.07 -6.88 19.26
N ARG A 778 -26.95 -7.84 18.90
CA ARG A 778 -27.00 -8.47 17.58
C ARG A 778 -28.14 -7.86 16.75
N PRO A 779 -27.86 -7.14 15.66
CA PRO A 779 -28.90 -6.55 14.81
C PRO A 779 -29.51 -7.58 13.85
N ASN A 780 -30.79 -7.43 13.53
CA ASN A 780 -31.47 -8.13 12.44
C ASN A 780 -31.62 -7.20 11.24
N VAL A 781 -31.24 -7.67 10.06
CA VAL A 781 -31.36 -6.90 8.82
C VAL A 781 -32.53 -7.43 8.00
N SER A 782 -33.42 -6.55 7.57
CA SER A 782 -34.54 -6.86 6.67
C SER A 782 -34.40 -6.08 5.37
N VAL A 783 -34.33 -6.79 4.26
CA VAL A 783 -34.38 -6.22 2.91
C VAL A 783 -35.80 -6.38 2.38
N TYR A 784 -36.40 -5.29 1.95
CA TYR A 784 -37.70 -5.25 1.30
C TYR A 784 -37.51 -4.85 -0.15
N VAL A 785 -38.07 -5.63 -1.05
CA VAL A 785 -38.10 -5.32 -2.49
C VAL A 785 -39.53 -5.47 -3.01
N ALA A 786 -39.94 -4.54 -3.86
CA ALA A 786 -41.29 -4.47 -4.40
C ALA A 786 -41.25 -4.19 -5.90
N ASN A 787 -42.05 -4.90 -6.68
CA ASN A 787 -42.21 -4.63 -8.11
C ASN A 787 -43.52 -3.86 -8.38
N PRO A 788 -43.44 -2.53 -8.62
CA PRO A 788 -44.62 -1.71 -8.92
C PRO A 788 -45.11 -1.84 -10.37
N TRP A 789 -44.52 -2.72 -11.19
CA TRP A 789 -44.79 -2.80 -12.63
C TRP A 789 -45.68 -3.98 -12.99
N GLY A 790 -46.43 -3.85 -14.09
CA GLY A 790 -47.29 -4.90 -14.65
C GLY A 790 -46.54 -6.07 -15.31
N THR A 791 -45.21 -6.15 -15.19
CA THR A 791 -44.36 -7.20 -15.78
C THR A 791 -43.47 -7.85 -14.74
N THR A 792 -43.23 -9.16 -14.83
CA THR A 792 -42.25 -9.85 -13.98
C THR A 792 -40.84 -9.31 -14.24
N MET A 793 -40.06 -9.15 -13.18
CA MET A 793 -38.69 -8.67 -13.24
C MET A 793 -37.75 -9.60 -12.47
N GLU A 794 -36.61 -9.92 -13.06
CA GLU A 794 -35.51 -10.61 -12.38
C GLU A 794 -34.46 -9.58 -11.99
N ARG A 795 -34.05 -9.60 -10.72
CA ARG A 795 -33.08 -8.65 -10.15
C ARG A 795 -32.06 -9.36 -9.29
N ASN A 796 -30.80 -8.96 -9.41
CA ASN A 796 -29.71 -9.41 -8.56
C ASN A 796 -29.56 -8.44 -7.39
N LEU A 797 -29.92 -8.91 -6.19
CA LEU A 797 -29.73 -8.13 -4.97
C LEU A 797 -28.37 -8.47 -4.38
N THR A 798 -27.57 -7.46 -4.08
CA THR A 798 -26.33 -7.59 -3.32
C THR A 798 -26.41 -6.74 -2.05
N LEU A 799 -26.47 -7.38 -0.90
CA LEU A 799 -26.39 -6.70 0.39
C LEU A 799 -24.93 -6.66 0.86
N LEU A 800 -24.33 -5.48 0.90
CA LEU A 800 -23.01 -5.25 1.49
C LEU A 800 -23.17 -4.99 3.00
N THR A 801 -22.42 -5.73 3.77
CA THR A 801 -22.42 -5.73 5.24
C THR A 801 -20.99 -5.69 5.77
N PRO A 802 -20.77 -5.43 7.07
CA PRO A 802 -19.45 -5.55 7.68
C PRO A 802 -18.83 -6.95 7.53
N GLY A 803 -19.66 -8.00 7.47
CA GLY A 803 -19.23 -9.40 7.30
C GLY A 803 -18.92 -9.80 5.86
N GLY A 804 -19.26 -8.98 4.86
CA GLY A 804 -19.09 -9.31 3.44
C GLY A 804 -20.31 -8.96 2.59
N ALA A 805 -20.38 -9.55 1.40
CA ALA A 805 -21.44 -9.32 0.43
C ALA A 805 -22.33 -10.56 0.30
N GLU A 806 -23.64 -10.39 0.53
CA GLU A 806 -24.65 -11.42 0.36
C GLU A 806 -25.43 -11.20 -0.93
N ARG A 807 -25.48 -12.21 -1.82
CA ARG A 807 -26.19 -12.10 -3.10
C ARG A 807 -27.38 -13.01 -3.20
N ARG A 808 -28.47 -12.48 -3.74
CA ARG A 808 -29.67 -13.25 -4.07
C ARG A 808 -30.28 -12.74 -5.38
N GLN A 809 -30.47 -13.63 -6.32
CA GLN A 809 -31.33 -13.36 -7.47
C GLN A 809 -32.79 -13.53 -7.02
N VAL A 810 -33.62 -12.54 -7.34
CA VAL A 810 -35.05 -12.57 -7.02
C VAL A 810 -35.87 -12.42 -8.28
N GLU A 811 -36.90 -13.25 -8.42
CA GLU A 811 -37.96 -13.09 -9.41
C GLU A 811 -39.13 -12.38 -8.75
N LEU A 812 -39.39 -11.14 -9.17
CA LEU A 812 -40.47 -10.30 -8.64
C LEU A 812 -41.60 -10.25 -9.65
N ARG A 813 -42.69 -10.97 -9.38
CA ARG A 813 -43.93 -10.90 -10.17
C ARG A 813 -44.59 -9.52 -10.04
N PRO A 814 -45.48 -9.14 -10.98
CA PRO A 814 -46.21 -7.88 -10.89
C PRO A 814 -46.88 -7.70 -9.52
N GLY A 815 -46.57 -6.60 -8.83
CA GLY A 815 -47.13 -6.26 -7.51
C GLY A 815 -46.56 -7.05 -6.34
N ASN A 816 -45.59 -7.94 -6.58
CA ASN A 816 -44.98 -8.74 -5.53
C ASN A 816 -44.12 -7.86 -4.60
N VAL A 817 -44.28 -8.07 -3.30
CA VAL A 817 -43.41 -7.54 -2.25
C VAL A 817 -42.73 -8.73 -1.56
N SER A 818 -41.41 -8.72 -1.52
CA SER A 818 -40.62 -9.77 -0.87
C SER A 818 -39.82 -9.17 0.29
N ARG A 819 -39.84 -9.86 1.43
CA ARG A 819 -39.02 -9.54 2.61
C ARG A 819 -37.98 -10.63 2.80
N ILE A 820 -36.72 -10.24 2.71
CA ILE A 820 -35.58 -11.11 2.97
C ILE A 820 -35.01 -10.73 4.33
N ARG A 821 -34.98 -11.68 5.27
CA ARG A 821 -34.29 -11.50 6.55
C ARG A 821 -32.89 -12.07 6.45
N VAL A 822 -31.91 -11.30 6.92
CA VAL A 822 -30.50 -11.68 6.99
C VAL A 822 -30.10 -11.63 8.45
N GLY A 823 -29.60 -12.76 8.97
CA GLY A 823 -29.28 -12.90 10.39
C GLY A 823 -28.01 -12.15 10.79
N ALA A 824 -27.87 -11.84 12.07
CA ALA A 824 -26.70 -11.14 12.62
C ALA A 824 -25.35 -11.80 12.24
N GLU A 825 -25.30 -13.13 12.24
CA GLU A 825 -24.09 -13.90 11.88
C GLU A 825 -23.73 -13.74 10.40
N GLU A 826 -24.72 -13.79 9.50
CA GLU A 826 -24.55 -13.58 8.06
C GLU A 826 -24.08 -12.15 7.73
N VAL A 827 -24.44 -11.17 8.58
CA VAL A 827 -24.03 -9.78 8.39
C VAL A 827 -22.76 -9.37 9.14
N GLY A 828 -22.04 -10.33 9.73
CA GLY A 828 -20.73 -10.10 10.38
C GLY A 828 -20.76 -9.74 11.86
N PHE A 829 -21.84 -10.07 12.58
CA PHE A 829 -22.00 -9.85 14.02
C PHE A 829 -22.11 -11.18 14.80
N ASP A 830 -21.20 -12.11 14.51
CA ASP A 830 -21.05 -13.39 15.20
C ASP A 830 -20.38 -13.23 16.59
N GLY A 831 -19.49 -12.24 16.73
CA GLY A 831 -18.78 -11.84 17.96
C GLY A 831 -19.23 -10.50 18.57
N GLY A 832 -18.38 -9.93 19.45
CA GLY A 832 -18.59 -8.59 20.00
C GLY A 832 -18.18 -7.49 19.01
N ALA A 833 -19.04 -6.52 18.76
CA ALA A 833 -18.79 -5.40 17.85
C ALA A 833 -18.01 -4.26 18.52
N GLU A 834 -17.09 -3.64 17.79
CA GLU A 834 -16.38 -2.46 18.26
C GLU A 834 -17.32 -1.23 18.31
N PRO A 835 -17.11 -0.26 19.21
CA PRO A 835 -17.87 0.98 19.19
C PRO A 835 -17.70 1.73 17.85
N GLY A 836 -18.81 2.17 17.26
CA GLY A 836 -18.81 2.88 15.97
C GLY A 836 -20.10 2.71 15.16
N THR A 837 -20.17 3.34 14.00
CA THR A 837 -21.30 3.24 13.06
C THR A 837 -20.96 2.29 11.92
N TYR A 838 -21.82 1.29 11.71
CA TYR A 838 -21.75 0.28 10.66
C TYR A 838 -22.83 0.54 9.61
N THR A 839 -22.46 0.53 8.32
CA THR A 839 -23.42 0.79 7.23
C THR A 839 -23.78 -0.49 6.48
N PHE A 840 -25.06 -0.63 6.13
CA PHE A 840 -25.62 -1.70 5.31
C PHE A 840 -26.07 -1.09 3.99
N ARG A 841 -25.59 -1.64 2.87
CA ARG A 841 -25.89 -1.11 1.53
C ARG A 841 -26.53 -2.19 0.69
N LEU A 842 -27.69 -1.90 0.14
CA LEU A 842 -28.39 -2.78 -0.79
C LEU A 842 -28.14 -2.28 -2.21
N LEU A 843 -27.53 -3.12 -3.04
CA LEU A 843 -27.37 -2.88 -4.45
C LEU A 843 -28.36 -3.75 -5.23
N VAL A 844 -28.98 -3.17 -6.24
CA VAL A 844 -29.85 -3.86 -7.20
C VAL A 844 -29.14 -3.79 -8.53
N ASP A 845 -28.78 -4.94 -9.09
CA ASP A 845 -28.02 -5.06 -10.34
C ASP A 845 -26.69 -4.26 -10.34
N GLY A 846 -26.10 -4.07 -9.15
CA GLY A 846 -24.83 -3.35 -8.99
C GLY A 846 -24.96 -1.85 -8.70
N ASP A 847 -26.18 -1.29 -8.74
CA ASP A 847 -26.47 0.10 -8.37
C ASP A 847 -26.96 0.20 -6.92
N LEU A 848 -26.49 1.23 -6.19
CA LEU A 848 -26.93 1.46 -4.82
C LEU A 848 -28.41 1.85 -4.77
N ALA A 849 -29.26 0.97 -4.24
CA ALA A 849 -30.70 1.17 -4.16
C ALA A 849 -31.18 1.65 -2.78
N ALA A 850 -30.58 1.15 -1.69
CA ALA A 850 -30.93 1.56 -0.33
C ALA A 850 -29.75 1.46 0.64
N THR A 851 -29.77 2.25 1.71
CA THR A 851 -28.76 2.23 2.77
C THR A 851 -29.43 2.35 4.15
N ASP A 852 -28.90 1.64 5.14
CA ASP A 852 -29.27 1.84 6.55
C ASP A 852 -28.04 1.66 7.46
N ARG A 853 -28.12 2.11 8.72
CA ARG A 853 -26.99 2.19 9.65
C ARG A 853 -27.29 1.56 11.00
N TYR A 854 -26.27 0.95 11.58
CA TYR A 854 -26.28 0.41 12.94
C TYR A 854 -25.17 1.05 13.77
N THR A 855 -25.53 1.66 14.90
CA THR A 855 -24.55 2.33 15.78
C THR A 855 -24.29 1.52 17.04
N VAL A 856 -23.05 1.09 17.24
CA VAL A 856 -22.60 0.42 18.45
C VAL A 856 -22.03 1.46 19.41
N SER A 857 -22.74 1.66 20.52
CA SER A 857 -22.36 2.55 21.61
C SER A 857 -21.59 1.78 22.68
N GLY A 858 -20.42 2.28 23.04
CA GLY A 858 -19.56 1.76 24.11
C GLY A 858 -18.45 2.75 24.40
N SER A 859 -17.84 2.70 25.58
CA SER A 859 -16.67 3.53 25.89
C SER A 859 -15.41 2.85 25.34
N PRO A 860 -14.86 3.22 24.17
CA PRO A 860 -13.45 2.99 23.94
C PRO A 860 -12.72 3.83 24.99
N SER A 861 -11.73 3.25 25.64
CA SER A 861 -10.86 3.97 26.56
C SER A 861 -10.18 5.11 25.77
N GLY A 862 -10.63 6.36 25.97
CA GLY A 862 -9.90 7.58 25.60
C GLY A 862 -9.90 8.02 24.14
N GLY A 863 -11.06 8.19 23.50
CA GLY A 863 -11.17 8.89 22.20
C GLY A 863 -12.37 9.84 22.17
N ALA A 864 -12.17 11.07 21.69
CA ALA A 864 -13.24 12.05 21.51
C ALA A 864 -14.33 11.50 20.57
N SER A 865 -15.59 11.57 21.01
CA SER A 865 -16.74 11.14 20.21
C SER A 865 -16.99 12.13 19.08
N LEU A 866 -16.71 11.72 17.84
CA LEU A 866 -17.19 12.37 16.63
C LEU A 866 -18.75 12.38 16.60
N PRO A 867 -19.38 13.25 15.79
CA PRO A 867 -20.83 13.23 15.59
C PRO A 867 -21.37 11.84 15.23
N GLU A 868 -22.60 11.50 15.65
CA GLU A 868 -23.24 10.23 15.26
C GLU A 868 -23.24 10.07 13.74
N GLY A 869 -22.62 9.00 13.24
CA GLY A 869 -22.47 8.72 11.79
C GLY A 869 -21.10 9.02 11.20
N ALA A 870 -20.20 9.68 11.94
CA ALA A 870 -18.80 9.82 11.56
C ALA A 870 -18.00 8.61 12.09
N GLY A 871 -17.23 7.98 11.20
CA GLY A 871 -16.47 6.78 11.51
C GLY A 871 -15.28 7.03 12.46
N ALA A 872 -14.49 6.00 12.74
CA ALA A 872 -13.37 6.10 13.68
C ALA A 872 -12.30 7.09 13.18
N TYR A 873 -11.92 8.05 14.04
CA TYR A 873 -10.75 8.89 13.81
C TYR A 873 -9.49 8.08 14.09
N ALA A 874 -8.57 8.06 13.14
CA ALA A 874 -7.23 7.51 13.32
C ALA A 874 -6.20 8.61 13.09
N GLY A 875 -5.31 8.80 14.06
CA GLY A 875 -4.08 9.56 13.83
C GLY A 875 -3.22 8.83 12.80
N GLY A 876 -2.88 9.51 11.71
CA GLY A 876 -2.17 8.95 10.57
C GLY A 876 -3.08 8.58 9.39
N THR A 877 -2.53 7.94 8.37
CA THR A 877 -3.35 7.51 7.21
C THR A 877 -4.03 6.19 7.55
N GLY A 878 -5.33 6.06 7.31
CA GLY A 878 -6.12 4.87 7.67
C GLY A 878 -5.57 3.54 7.16
N ILE A 879 -4.61 3.53 6.22
CA ILE A 879 -3.97 2.33 5.66
C ILE A 879 -3.02 1.65 6.68
N GLY A 880 -2.55 2.38 7.71
CA GLY A 880 -1.57 1.88 8.68
C GLY A 880 -2.01 0.68 9.54
N THR A 881 -3.31 0.42 9.71
CA THR A 881 -3.84 -0.67 10.55
C THR A 881 -3.78 -2.03 9.85
N VAL A 882 -4.14 -2.10 8.58
CA VAL A 882 -4.16 -3.36 7.79
C VAL A 882 -2.78 -3.75 7.28
N ILE A 883 -1.92 -2.76 7.05
CA ILE A 883 -0.50 -2.97 6.77
C ILE A 883 0.13 -3.85 7.86
N ARG A 884 -0.31 -3.82 9.12
CA ARG A 884 0.32 -4.61 10.20
C ARG A 884 0.22 -6.13 10.04
N GLN A 885 -0.82 -6.68 9.41
CA GLN A 885 -0.97 -8.13 9.24
C GLN A 885 -0.24 -8.64 7.99
N VAL A 886 -0.36 -7.97 6.84
CA VAL A 886 0.34 -8.36 5.59
C VAL A 886 1.83 -8.00 5.65
N PHE A 887 2.20 -6.86 6.24
CA PHE A 887 3.59 -6.47 6.43
C PHE A 887 4.23 -7.07 7.69
N GLY A 888 3.54 -7.84 8.54
CA GLY A 888 4.20 -8.59 9.62
C GLY A 888 5.32 -9.48 9.07
N ASN A 889 5.07 -10.14 7.93
CA ASN A 889 6.06 -10.92 7.19
C ASN A 889 7.20 -10.04 6.64
N VAL A 890 6.89 -8.85 6.10
CA VAL A 890 7.87 -7.91 5.52
C VAL A 890 8.73 -7.25 6.60
N GLN A 891 8.16 -6.91 7.75
CA GLN A 891 8.89 -6.39 8.91
C GLN A 891 9.86 -7.43 9.46
N VAL A 892 9.45 -8.69 9.53
CA VAL A 892 10.33 -9.80 9.93
C VAL A 892 11.43 -10.03 8.90
N LEU A 893 11.14 -9.87 7.61
CA LEU A 893 12.14 -9.91 6.54
C LEU A 893 13.17 -8.77 6.72
N PHE A 894 12.72 -7.53 6.88
CA PHE A 894 13.57 -6.36 7.11
C PHE A 894 14.45 -6.51 8.36
N ALA A 895 13.83 -6.82 9.50
CA ALA A 895 14.52 -7.03 10.76
C ALA A 895 15.51 -8.20 10.68
N GLY A 896 15.10 -9.29 10.03
CA GLY A 896 15.93 -10.47 9.79
C GLY A 896 17.17 -10.15 8.97
N MET A 897 17.01 -9.41 7.86
CA MET A 897 18.14 -8.99 7.01
C MET A 897 19.11 -8.08 7.76
N VAL A 898 18.60 -7.07 8.48
CA VAL A 898 19.44 -6.16 9.28
C VAL A 898 20.19 -6.94 10.38
N LEU A 899 19.51 -7.86 11.07
CA LEU A 899 20.10 -8.68 12.12
C LEU A 899 21.18 -9.62 11.57
N LEU A 900 20.89 -10.34 10.48
CA LEU A 900 21.85 -11.25 9.86
C LEU A 900 23.05 -10.47 9.29
N ALA A 901 22.83 -9.31 8.66
CA ALA A 901 23.89 -8.43 8.17
C ALA A 901 24.75 -7.87 9.33
N GLY A 902 24.11 -7.50 10.44
CA GLY A 902 24.77 -7.05 11.66
C GLY A 902 25.65 -8.14 12.27
N VAL A 903 25.13 -9.36 12.41
CA VAL A 903 25.88 -10.53 12.92
C VAL A 903 27.06 -10.89 11.99
N SER A 904 26.86 -10.84 10.67
CA SER A 904 27.92 -11.07 9.68
C SER A 904 29.02 -10.02 9.79
N THR A 905 28.66 -8.75 9.87
CA THR A 905 29.59 -7.61 9.98
C THR A 905 30.33 -7.65 11.31
N ALA A 906 29.63 -7.99 12.39
CA ALA A 906 30.23 -8.20 13.71
C ALA A 906 31.31 -9.28 13.66
N SER A 907 30.98 -10.43 13.07
CA SER A 907 31.90 -11.56 12.98
C SER A 907 33.12 -11.25 12.10
N GLY A 908 32.91 -10.57 10.97
CA GLY A 908 33.99 -10.12 10.09
C GLY A 908 34.92 -9.09 10.77
N THR A 909 34.34 -8.16 11.53
CA THR A 909 35.08 -7.14 12.30
C THR A 909 35.88 -7.79 13.42
N VAL A 910 35.23 -8.67 14.22
CA VAL A 910 35.88 -9.42 15.30
C VAL A 910 37.08 -10.20 14.78
N ALA A 911 36.92 -10.92 13.67
CA ALA A 911 38.01 -11.69 13.12
C ALA A 911 39.15 -10.84 12.56
N THR A 912 38.82 -9.71 11.91
CA THR A 912 39.83 -8.78 11.38
C THR A 912 40.70 -8.22 12.50
N PHE A 913 40.07 -7.71 13.56
CA PHE A 913 40.79 -7.16 14.70
C PHE A 913 41.49 -8.22 15.55
N ALA A 914 40.86 -9.39 15.76
CA ALA A 914 41.52 -10.50 16.47
C ALA A 914 42.79 -10.97 15.75
N ARG A 915 42.77 -11.04 14.42
CA ARG A 915 43.97 -11.33 13.63
C ARG A 915 45.00 -10.22 13.71
N ALA A 916 44.59 -8.96 13.66
CA ALA A 916 45.48 -7.82 13.80
C ALA A 916 46.26 -7.84 15.12
N VAL A 917 45.56 -8.13 16.23
CA VAL A 917 46.15 -8.29 17.56
C VAL A 917 47.10 -9.51 17.59
N GLN A 918 46.69 -10.64 17.02
CA GLN A 918 47.53 -11.84 16.96
C GLN A 918 48.79 -11.66 16.11
N ALA A 919 48.72 -10.91 15.02
CA ALA A 919 49.87 -10.60 14.16
C ALA A 919 50.94 -9.78 14.91
N ARG A 920 50.53 -9.05 15.95
CA ARG A 920 51.39 -8.21 16.81
C ARG A 920 51.70 -8.84 18.17
N ARG A 921 51.46 -10.14 18.35
CA ARG A 921 51.70 -10.88 19.61
C ARG A 921 53.13 -10.68 20.16
N ARG A 922 54.14 -10.63 19.28
CA ARG A 922 55.54 -10.39 19.69
C ARG A 922 55.74 -8.98 20.24
N THR A 923 55.20 -7.96 19.59
CA THR A 923 55.24 -6.56 20.03
C THR A 923 54.52 -6.39 21.37
N ILE A 924 53.35 -7.00 21.52
CA ILE A 924 52.60 -7.07 22.78
C ILE A 924 53.42 -7.73 23.89
N GLY A 925 54.13 -8.83 23.58
CA GLY A 925 55.04 -9.50 24.51
C GLY A 925 56.20 -8.60 24.96
N VAL A 926 56.78 -7.80 24.06
CA VAL A 926 57.84 -6.82 24.38
C VAL A 926 57.30 -5.74 25.33
N TYR A 927 56.15 -5.12 25.04
CA TYR A 927 55.56 -4.11 25.94
C TYR A 927 55.26 -4.65 27.34
N ARG A 928 54.82 -5.91 27.44
CA ARG A 928 54.64 -6.57 28.74
C ARG A 928 55.96 -6.87 29.45
N ALA A 929 57.00 -7.27 28.70
CA ALA A 929 58.33 -7.52 29.25
C ALA A 929 59.01 -6.22 29.75
N THR A 930 58.70 -5.07 29.14
CA THR A 930 59.17 -3.74 29.57
C THR A 930 58.31 -3.11 30.68
N GLY A 931 57.43 -3.87 31.33
CA GLY A 931 56.69 -3.42 32.53
C GLY A 931 55.32 -2.76 32.28
N MET A 932 54.77 -2.78 31.06
CA MET A 932 53.43 -2.24 30.82
C MET A 932 52.33 -3.13 31.46
N THR A 933 51.44 -2.52 32.25
CA THR A 933 50.33 -3.25 32.89
C THR A 933 49.29 -3.73 31.87
N PRO A 934 48.60 -4.86 32.10
CA PRO A 934 47.59 -5.40 31.18
C PRO A 934 46.47 -4.41 30.85
N THR A 935 46.01 -3.65 31.84
CA THR A 935 44.98 -2.60 31.68
C THR A 935 45.44 -1.46 30.80
N ARG A 936 46.70 -1.02 30.95
CA ARG A 936 47.28 0.03 30.11
C ARG A 936 47.44 -0.45 28.66
N LEU A 937 47.82 -1.71 28.46
CA LEU A 937 47.93 -2.29 27.13
C LEU A 937 46.56 -2.43 26.43
N ILE A 938 45.51 -2.87 27.14
CA ILE A 938 44.14 -2.92 26.60
C ILE A 938 43.69 -1.51 26.18
N ARG A 939 43.92 -0.50 27.02
CA ARG A 939 43.53 0.89 26.69
C ARG A 939 44.23 1.41 25.43
N VAL A 940 45.51 1.09 25.23
CA VAL A 940 46.25 1.43 23.99
C VAL A 940 45.68 0.69 22.78
N LEU A 941 45.42 -0.60 22.90
CA LEU A 941 44.84 -1.40 21.82
C LEU A 941 43.42 -0.94 21.43
N VAL A 942 42.59 -0.58 22.42
CA VAL A 942 41.25 -0.01 22.19
C VAL A 942 41.33 1.35 21.51
N ARG A 943 42.28 2.21 21.92
CA ARG A 943 42.52 3.51 21.26
C ARG A 943 42.92 3.31 19.80
N ASP A 944 43.88 2.42 19.53
CA ASP A 944 44.30 2.12 18.16
C ASP A 944 43.14 1.53 17.33
N ALA A 945 42.29 0.69 17.95
CA ALA A 945 41.12 0.12 17.30
C ALA A 945 40.13 1.21 16.87
N ALA A 946 39.85 2.17 17.76
CA ALA A 946 38.99 3.32 17.45
C ALA A 946 39.61 4.18 16.33
N LEU A 947 40.91 4.47 16.39
CA LEU A 947 41.61 5.25 15.36
C LEU A 947 41.57 4.61 13.97
N VAL A 948 41.52 3.28 13.89
CA VAL A 948 41.40 2.55 12.62
C VAL A 948 39.94 2.36 12.20
N ALA A 949 39.03 2.13 13.15
CA ALA A 949 37.61 1.89 12.88
C ALA A 949 36.89 3.15 12.40
N THR A 950 37.20 4.34 12.95
CA THR A 950 36.58 5.60 12.55
C THR A 950 36.74 5.92 11.05
N PRO A 951 37.95 5.95 10.46
CA PRO A 951 38.12 6.21 9.03
C PRO A 951 37.55 5.08 8.15
N ALA A 952 37.56 3.83 8.64
CA ALA A 952 36.90 2.72 7.94
C ALA A 952 35.37 2.91 7.91
N ALA A 953 34.77 3.42 8.99
CA ALA A 953 33.36 3.74 9.06
C ALA A 953 32.99 4.92 8.15
N VAL A 954 33.77 6.00 8.18
CA VAL A 954 33.57 7.14 7.27
C VAL A 954 33.68 6.69 5.80
N GLY A 955 34.71 5.89 5.47
CA GLY A 955 34.86 5.34 4.12
C GLY A 955 33.69 4.44 3.72
N ALA A 956 33.20 3.61 4.63
CA ALA A 956 32.08 2.72 4.38
C ALA A 956 30.79 3.50 4.11
N THR A 957 30.49 4.52 4.92
CA THR A 957 29.33 5.39 4.73
C THR A 957 29.42 6.18 3.43
N ALA A 958 30.61 6.68 3.04
CA ALA A 958 30.80 7.38 1.78
C ALA A 958 30.56 6.46 0.57
N ILE A 959 31.11 5.24 0.58
CA ILE A 959 30.90 4.26 -0.50
C ILE A 959 29.43 3.84 -0.55
N ALA A 960 28.81 3.59 0.61
CA ALA A 960 27.40 3.24 0.69
C ALA A 960 26.51 4.36 0.13
N SER A 961 26.79 5.63 0.49
CA SER A 961 26.05 6.78 -0.02
C SER A 961 26.20 6.93 -1.54
N LEU A 962 27.40 6.71 -2.08
CA LEU A 962 27.64 6.72 -3.52
C LEU A 962 26.86 5.60 -4.22
N LEU A 963 26.88 4.38 -3.67
CA LEU A 963 26.13 3.25 -4.22
C LEU A 963 24.63 3.54 -4.23
N VAL A 964 24.08 4.02 -3.11
CA VAL A 964 22.67 4.40 -2.99
C VAL A 964 22.31 5.53 -3.96
N ALA A 965 23.18 6.52 -4.13
CA ALA A 965 22.98 7.59 -5.11
C ALA A 965 22.97 7.07 -6.56
N VAL A 966 23.82 6.09 -6.89
CA VAL A 966 23.80 5.43 -8.20
C VAL A 966 22.52 4.62 -8.39
N LEU A 967 22.07 3.87 -7.38
CA LEU A 967 20.82 3.11 -7.46
C LEU A 967 19.60 4.02 -7.62
N ARG A 968 19.59 5.16 -6.93
CA ARG A 968 18.58 6.22 -7.09
C ARG A 968 18.60 6.81 -8.50
N ALA A 969 19.79 7.10 -9.04
CA ALA A 969 19.92 7.66 -10.39
C ALA A 969 19.51 6.69 -11.50
N LEU A 970 19.49 5.39 -11.21
CA LEU A 970 19.01 4.32 -12.10
C LEU A 970 17.54 3.97 -11.86
N ASP A 971 16.82 4.71 -11.01
CA ASP A 971 15.41 4.48 -10.65
C ASP A 971 15.11 3.06 -10.12
N VAL A 972 16.10 2.41 -9.51
CA VAL A 972 15.96 1.05 -8.96
C VAL A 972 15.31 1.08 -7.56
N LEU A 973 15.24 2.24 -6.92
CA LEU A 973 14.70 2.43 -5.57
C LEU A 973 13.26 2.95 -5.60
N VAL A 974 12.40 2.26 -6.34
CA VAL A 974 10.96 2.53 -6.43
C VAL A 974 10.20 1.31 -5.90
N ALA A 975 9.25 1.52 -5.01
CA ALA A 975 8.36 0.45 -4.56
C ALA A 975 6.93 0.95 -4.40
N PHE A 976 5.95 0.20 -4.92
CA PHE A 976 4.54 0.66 -4.96
C PHE A 976 4.37 1.98 -5.72
N GLY A 977 5.27 2.26 -6.68
CA GLY A 977 5.35 3.54 -7.40
C GLY A 977 5.93 4.69 -6.58
N ILE A 978 6.25 4.47 -5.31
CA ILE A 978 6.82 5.46 -4.40
C ILE A 978 8.34 5.42 -4.48
N ARG A 979 8.95 6.59 -4.65
CA ARG A 979 10.40 6.71 -4.65
C ARG A 979 10.95 6.69 -3.25
N ILE A 980 11.92 5.80 -3.04
CA ILE A 980 12.61 5.67 -1.78
C ILE A 980 13.79 6.64 -1.78
N ASP A 981 13.62 7.72 -1.03
CA ASP A 981 14.63 8.73 -0.77
C ASP A 981 15.25 8.51 0.62
N PRO A 982 16.28 7.65 0.74
CA PRO A 982 16.86 7.36 2.04
C PRO A 982 17.61 8.58 2.57
N GLU A 983 17.15 9.10 3.71
CA GLU A 983 17.85 10.17 4.41
C GLU A 983 19.19 9.66 4.97
N ILE A 984 20.29 10.18 4.42
CA ILE A 984 21.66 9.84 4.85
C ILE A 984 21.92 10.30 6.30
N ALA A 985 21.11 11.22 6.82
CA ALA A 985 21.16 11.71 8.20
C ALA A 985 20.31 10.89 9.20
N SER A 986 19.78 9.72 8.79
CA SER A 986 18.97 8.90 9.68
C SER A 986 19.72 8.50 10.97
N PRO A 987 19.09 8.59 12.16
CA PRO A 987 19.69 8.13 13.41
C PRO A 987 20.11 6.66 13.36
N ALA A 988 19.47 5.84 12.51
CA ALA A 988 19.87 4.44 12.28
C ALA A 988 21.31 4.32 11.73
N ILE A 989 21.73 5.24 10.86
CA ILE A 989 23.07 5.25 10.28
C ILE A 989 24.09 5.65 11.36
N LEU A 990 23.75 6.64 12.20
CA LEU A 990 24.59 7.02 13.33
C LEU A 990 24.77 5.86 14.32
N ILE A 991 23.69 5.16 14.65
CA ILE A 991 23.73 3.96 15.50
C ILE A 991 24.58 2.87 14.87
N ALA A 992 24.46 2.63 13.55
CA ALA A 992 25.28 1.67 12.83
C ALA A 992 26.78 2.02 12.87
N VAL A 993 27.12 3.29 12.63
CA VAL A 993 28.50 3.79 12.67
C VAL A 993 29.09 3.70 14.08
N LEU A 994 28.40 4.22 15.09
CA LEU A 994 28.84 4.16 16.49
C LEU A 994 28.94 2.72 16.98
N GLY A 995 27.94 1.89 16.66
CA GLY A 995 27.92 0.47 16.96
C GLY A 995 29.12 -0.26 16.37
N SER A 996 29.53 0.06 15.14
CA SER A 996 30.72 -0.54 14.51
C SER A 996 32.03 -0.20 15.25
N ILE A 997 32.16 1.04 15.75
CA ILE A 997 33.34 1.48 16.51
C ILE A 997 33.38 0.79 17.87
N VAL A 998 32.24 0.74 18.57
CA VAL A 998 32.11 0.00 19.85
C VAL A 998 32.46 -1.47 19.67
N LEU A 999 31.96 -2.08 18.59
CA LEU A 999 32.22 -3.47 18.27
C LEU A 999 33.68 -3.74 17.95
N ALA A 1000 34.37 -2.84 17.24
CA ALA A 1000 35.81 -2.93 17.01
C ALA A 1000 36.60 -2.89 18.34
N ALA A 1001 36.23 -2.00 19.26
CA ALA A 1001 36.84 -1.93 20.59
C ALA A 1001 36.62 -3.22 21.40
N CYS A 1002 35.38 -3.72 21.45
CA CYS A 1002 35.04 -4.99 22.10
C CYS A 1002 35.78 -6.19 21.50
N SER A 1003 35.91 -6.23 20.17
CA SER A 1003 36.64 -7.27 19.44
C SER A 1003 38.10 -7.34 19.85
N VAL A 1004 38.74 -6.17 19.99
CA VAL A 1004 40.13 -6.08 20.42
C VAL A 1004 40.29 -6.49 21.88
N CYS A 1005 39.38 -6.10 22.76
CA CYS A 1005 39.37 -6.58 24.15
C CYS A 1005 39.28 -8.10 24.22
N LEU A 1006 38.31 -8.71 23.52
CA LEU A 1006 38.09 -10.15 23.51
C LEU A 1006 39.34 -10.91 23.01
N ALA A 1007 39.97 -10.39 21.95
CA ALA A 1007 41.18 -10.98 21.38
C ALA A 1007 42.43 -10.80 22.27
N ALA A 1008 42.51 -9.71 23.02
CA ALA A 1008 43.64 -9.40 23.90
C ALA A 1008 43.63 -10.22 25.19
N VAL A 1009 42.46 -10.51 25.78
CA VAL A 1009 42.31 -11.26 27.04
C VAL A 1009 43.11 -12.58 27.10
N PRO A 1010 43.01 -13.51 26.13
CA PRO A 1010 43.77 -14.77 26.18
C PRO A 1010 45.28 -14.56 26.00
N ILE A 1011 45.70 -13.52 25.27
CA ILE A 1011 47.12 -13.18 25.08
C ILE A 1011 47.69 -12.57 26.36
N LEU A 1012 46.91 -11.78 27.08
CA LEU A 1012 47.30 -11.11 28.32
C LEU A 1012 47.39 -12.06 29.52
N ARG A 1013 46.61 -13.16 29.52
CA ARG A 1013 46.68 -14.22 30.53
C ARG A 1013 47.91 -15.13 30.37
N ALA A 1014 48.57 -15.13 29.22
CA ALA A 1014 49.80 -15.92 29.01
C ALA A 1014 51.03 -15.22 29.63
N PRO A 1015 52.00 -15.97 30.19
CA PRO A 1015 53.23 -15.39 30.72
C PRO A 1015 54.06 -14.71 29.60
N PRO A 1016 54.76 -13.60 29.87
CA PRO A 1016 55.49 -12.82 28.86
C PRO A 1016 56.52 -13.67 28.10
N ALA A 1017 57.18 -14.60 28.81
CA ALA A 1017 58.15 -15.53 28.24
C ALA A 1017 57.53 -16.37 27.12
N GLY A 1018 56.29 -16.86 27.28
CA GLY A 1018 55.56 -17.65 26.27
C GLY A 1018 55.00 -16.83 25.10
N LEU A 1019 55.11 -15.49 25.15
CA LEU A 1019 54.75 -14.59 24.05
C LEU A 1019 55.98 -14.23 23.19
N THR A 1020 57.18 -14.34 23.76
CA THR A 1020 58.46 -14.07 23.11
C THR A 1020 59.26 -15.34 22.76
N SER A 1021 59.03 -16.46 23.46
CA SER A 1021 59.68 -17.73 23.20
C SER A 1021 59.10 -18.38 21.94
N ARG A 1022 60.01 -18.84 21.08
CA ARG A 1022 59.70 -19.64 19.89
C ARG A 1022 59.04 -20.95 20.33
N ASP A 1023 57.77 -21.14 19.99
CA ASP A 1023 57.25 -22.49 19.84
C ASP A 1023 57.42 -22.92 18.39
N SER A 1024 58.23 -23.98 18.25
CA SER A 1024 58.31 -24.96 17.17
C SER A 1024 56.95 -25.53 16.78
#